data_AF-R9M297-F1
#
_entry.id   AF-R9M297-F1
#
_cell.length_a   1.000
_cell.length_b   1.000
_cell.length_c   1.000
_cell.angle_alpha   90.00
_cell.angle_beta   90.00
_cell.angle_gamma   90.00
#
_symmetry.space_group_name_H-M   'P 1'
#
loop_
_entity.id
_entity.type
_entity.pdbx_description
1 polymer ?
#
loop_
_entity_poly.entity_id
_entity_poly.type
_entity_poly.pdbx_seq_one_letter_code
_entity_poly.pdbx_strand_id
1 'polypeptide(L)'
;MEAIEIARKLASLGSAAEAQDAYGLVIHQSGNPAEKLEAAVYILHSGGNYKVSYTCFRDLYNQGHFQEQILPLMAGAFYEPNVKELESRYQQNCRLLKKYPYLFRKDFLPFEQLPILFFPYDENGYVPFFPDRRRFGDYINFKNPVVSRNFFRDLEKPILADDVYSQYELEYLNDNVRRSEYIGRENHVYLHYADWGIFCAHLQCLDLHRLLKDEKLIFLIGGDIQRYPIDFKAEYGIDYSRCPLKPVGVREINRLIWHTQLSAHNGGDFFNEVFDAHPNMLVLSSIMMEELTGSIDAMKEKMDRAKSLREALELFPDWPAARVEELYRIKGRQEKDFAAAVFLENPISSAGQDWSSRIAPAVFLQPHFPRIVYNLYVERGSGRTVLESEDYETVQNMPLFRQFKYIKTFTPMRRFTTSYCGSMRFIYYNVKTGGTISRDTNCQNVVSDMISEYIANRSFMVDPEDRLYQDSILVRFEDAKLNPLATFTALAAFLDVPYAESMTRCTEGGKDFCTPGNVKGFDTASVYRTYDEFANNSERCFIEYFLRDAYAYYGYDFHYYDGTPMDDDRVQALIDDFTTLDHYIRWSWEKAFDSLRTGENGERTISEEEEEGLEKILEDVMRSTRESRIKNAKILMRDLRFVNKNGRALQMMKKLEPNPALLEQPLYH
;
A
#
# COMPACT_ATOMS: atom_id res chain seq x y z
N MET A 1 32.94 -30.89 15.18
CA MET A 1 33.60 -30.44 13.94
C MET A 1 32.99 -29.10 13.65
N GLU A 2 33.79 -28.05 13.70
CA GLU A 2 33.32 -26.68 13.49
C GLU A 2 32.86 -26.52 12.03
N ALA A 3 31.89 -25.63 11.77
CA ALA A 3 31.33 -25.45 10.42
C ALA A 3 32.42 -25.15 9.36
N ILE A 4 33.47 -24.42 9.75
CA ILE A 4 34.59 -24.07 8.88
C ILE A 4 35.46 -25.29 8.50
N GLU A 5 35.62 -26.27 9.39
CA GLU A 5 36.38 -27.49 9.11
C GLU A 5 35.65 -28.37 8.10
N ILE A 6 34.32 -28.45 8.23
CA ILE A 6 33.44 -29.16 7.30
C ILE A 6 33.52 -28.50 5.92
N ALA A 7 33.38 -27.16 5.86
CA ALA A 7 33.42 -26.40 4.62
C ALA A 7 34.74 -26.57 3.87
N ARG A 8 35.89 -26.45 4.57
CA ARG A 8 37.23 -26.69 3.99
C ARG A 8 37.39 -28.12 3.45
N LYS A 9 36.89 -29.11 4.19
CA LYS A 9 36.94 -30.51 3.75
C LYS A 9 36.12 -30.74 2.49
N LEU A 10 34.88 -30.24 2.44
CA LEU A 10 34.01 -30.33 1.27
C LEU A 10 34.64 -29.63 0.05
N ALA A 11 35.22 -28.44 0.24
CA ALA A 11 35.94 -27.73 -0.80
C ALA A 11 37.14 -28.53 -1.34
N SER A 12 37.92 -29.16 -0.45
CA SER A 12 39.06 -30.00 -0.85
C SER A 12 38.66 -31.27 -1.61
N LEU A 13 37.43 -31.76 -1.41
CA LEU A 13 36.88 -32.94 -2.07
C LEU A 13 36.24 -32.60 -3.45
N GLY A 14 36.24 -31.33 -3.87
CA GLY A 14 35.63 -30.89 -5.13
C GLY A 14 34.10 -30.77 -5.08
N SER A 15 33.51 -30.89 -3.88
CA SER A 15 32.07 -30.77 -3.63
C SER A 15 31.67 -29.29 -3.52
N ALA A 16 31.64 -28.58 -4.65
CA ALA A 16 31.48 -27.13 -4.66
C ALA A 16 30.15 -26.64 -4.06
N ALA A 17 29.04 -27.30 -4.39
CA ALA A 17 27.71 -26.95 -3.86
C ALA A 17 27.61 -27.19 -2.35
N GLU A 18 28.03 -28.37 -1.87
CA GLU A 18 27.98 -28.65 -0.42
C GLU A 18 28.96 -27.76 0.36
N ALA A 19 30.10 -27.41 -0.23
CA ALA A 19 31.04 -26.46 0.36
C ALA A 19 30.44 -25.05 0.44
N GLN A 20 29.72 -24.59 -0.59
CA GLN A 20 29.03 -23.29 -0.57
C GLN A 20 28.02 -23.21 0.56
N ASP A 21 27.20 -24.25 0.75
CA ASP A 21 26.22 -24.31 1.85
C ASP A 21 26.91 -24.27 3.22
N ALA A 22 27.97 -25.07 3.40
CA ALA A 22 28.74 -25.09 4.63
C ALA A 22 29.43 -23.75 4.93
N TYR A 23 30.00 -23.08 3.92
CA TYR A 23 30.57 -21.73 4.07
C TYR A 23 29.49 -20.67 4.34
N GLY A 24 28.28 -20.84 3.79
CA GLY A 24 27.13 -20.00 4.13
C GLY A 24 26.82 -20.06 5.63
N LEU A 25 26.83 -21.26 6.22
CA LEU A 25 26.68 -21.44 7.67
C LEU A 25 27.80 -20.75 8.47
N VAL A 26 29.05 -20.81 8.00
CA VAL A 26 30.19 -20.13 8.65
C VAL A 26 29.95 -18.62 8.77
N ILE A 27 29.46 -17.98 7.71
CA ILE A 27 29.19 -16.53 7.71
C ILE A 27 28.18 -16.15 8.80
N HIS A 28 27.16 -16.99 9.01
CA HIS A 28 26.11 -16.76 10.00
C HIS A 28 26.51 -17.16 11.43
N GLN A 29 27.31 -18.22 11.59
CA GLN A 29 27.57 -18.83 12.90
C GLN A 29 28.93 -18.45 13.50
N SER A 30 29.96 -18.20 12.69
CA SER A 30 31.29 -17.91 13.20
C SER A 30 31.36 -16.51 13.80
N GLY A 31 32.07 -16.36 14.92
CA GLY A 31 32.47 -15.07 15.47
C GLY A 31 33.80 -14.56 14.89
N ASN A 32 34.50 -15.36 14.10
CA ASN A 32 35.85 -15.07 13.62
C ASN A 32 35.83 -14.34 12.26
N PRO A 33 36.29 -13.08 12.17
CA PRO A 33 36.31 -12.32 10.93
C PRO A 33 37.11 -13.00 9.80
N ALA A 34 38.19 -13.72 10.11
CA ALA A 34 39.03 -14.37 9.10
C ALA A 34 38.31 -15.52 8.40
N GLU A 35 37.54 -16.32 9.16
CA GLU A 35 36.75 -17.43 8.64
C GLU A 35 35.59 -16.92 7.78
N LYS A 36 34.96 -15.80 8.19
CA LYS A 36 33.94 -15.13 7.37
C LYS A 36 34.51 -14.62 6.05
N LEU A 37 35.71 -14.02 6.08
CA LEU A 37 36.37 -13.57 4.86
C LEU A 37 36.68 -14.75 3.94
N GLU A 38 37.27 -15.83 4.46
CA GLU A 38 37.56 -17.05 3.69
C GLU A 38 36.28 -17.62 3.04
N ALA A 39 35.21 -17.74 3.83
CA ALA A 39 33.91 -18.22 3.38
C ALA A 39 33.34 -17.36 2.24
N ALA A 40 33.31 -16.04 2.42
CA ALA A 40 32.79 -15.10 1.43
C ALA A 40 33.63 -15.10 0.14
N VAL A 41 34.97 -15.19 0.26
CA VAL A 41 35.87 -15.33 -0.89
C VAL A 41 35.57 -16.63 -1.64
N TYR A 42 35.45 -17.76 -0.95
CA TYR A 42 35.17 -19.05 -1.59
C TYR A 42 33.81 -19.05 -2.31
N ILE A 43 32.75 -18.56 -1.65
CA ILE A 43 31.40 -18.49 -2.24
C ILE A 43 31.43 -17.66 -3.52
N LEU A 44 32.09 -16.50 -3.52
CA LEU A 44 32.20 -15.66 -4.71
C LEU A 44 32.97 -16.37 -5.84
N HIS A 45 34.14 -16.96 -5.55
CA HIS A 45 34.99 -17.58 -6.58
C HIS A 45 34.39 -18.86 -7.16
N SER A 46 33.62 -19.61 -6.37
CA SER A 46 32.97 -20.85 -6.80
C SER A 46 31.65 -20.61 -7.54
N GLY A 47 31.23 -19.35 -7.74
CA GLY A 47 29.98 -19.01 -8.43
C GLY A 47 28.73 -19.22 -7.58
N GLY A 48 28.86 -19.22 -6.25
CA GLY A 48 27.74 -19.27 -5.33
C GLY A 48 26.97 -17.94 -5.27
N ASN A 49 26.06 -17.80 -4.29
CA ASN A 49 25.26 -16.59 -4.14
C ASN A 49 26.14 -15.37 -3.80
N TYR A 50 26.41 -14.52 -4.80
CA TYR A 50 27.28 -13.36 -4.65
C TYR A 50 26.76 -12.35 -3.61
N LYS A 51 25.44 -12.26 -3.39
CA LYS A 51 24.85 -11.31 -2.42
C LYS A 51 25.30 -11.61 -0.98
N VAL A 52 25.47 -12.90 -0.65
CA VAL A 52 26.01 -13.35 0.64
C VAL A 52 27.45 -12.85 0.80
N SER A 53 28.28 -13.04 -0.23
CA SER A 53 29.68 -12.63 -0.23
C SER A 53 29.82 -11.11 -0.16
N TYR A 54 29.07 -10.39 -0.99
CA TYR A 54 29.03 -8.93 -1.03
C TYR A 54 28.67 -8.35 0.34
N THR A 55 27.58 -8.82 0.94
CA THR A 55 27.11 -8.33 2.24
C THR A 55 28.15 -8.60 3.32
N CYS A 56 28.76 -9.79 3.32
CA CYS A 56 29.82 -10.13 4.25
C CYS A 56 31.05 -9.22 4.10
N PHE A 57 31.50 -8.96 2.86
CA PHE A 57 32.60 -8.04 2.60
C PHE A 57 32.31 -6.62 3.09
N ARG A 58 31.13 -6.08 2.77
CA ARG A 58 30.69 -4.77 3.24
C ARG A 58 30.74 -4.69 4.77
N ASP A 59 30.20 -5.68 5.45
CA ASP A 59 30.08 -5.69 6.91
C ASP A 59 31.45 -5.81 7.58
N LEU A 60 32.30 -6.74 7.13
CA LEU A 60 33.68 -6.87 7.61
C LEU A 60 34.48 -5.58 7.39
N TYR A 61 34.38 -4.98 6.21
CA TYR A 61 35.05 -3.73 5.89
C TYR A 61 34.61 -2.59 6.81
N ASN A 62 33.30 -2.45 7.03
CA ASN A 62 32.73 -1.42 7.91
C ASN A 62 33.06 -1.65 9.40
N GLN A 63 33.32 -2.89 9.80
CA GLN A 63 33.82 -3.25 11.13
C GLN A 63 35.33 -3.00 11.29
N GLY A 64 36.03 -2.57 10.24
CA GLY A 64 37.48 -2.33 10.26
C GLY A 64 38.32 -3.59 10.03
N HIS A 65 37.71 -4.69 9.61
CA HIS A 65 38.42 -5.94 9.33
C HIS A 65 38.85 -6.02 7.87
N PHE A 66 40.11 -6.40 7.64
CA PHE A 66 40.68 -6.72 6.33
C PHE A 66 40.44 -5.67 5.23
N GLN A 67 40.43 -4.38 5.58
CA GLN A 67 40.03 -3.31 4.67
C GLN A 67 40.90 -3.26 3.40
N GLU A 68 42.21 -3.47 3.55
CA GLU A 68 43.16 -3.48 2.43
C GLU A 68 42.95 -4.67 1.48
N GLN A 69 42.43 -5.79 1.98
CA GLN A 69 42.12 -6.97 1.17
C GLN A 69 40.73 -6.87 0.54
N ILE A 70 39.74 -6.37 1.28
CA ILE A 70 38.34 -6.35 0.86
C ILE A 70 38.08 -5.28 -0.20
N LEU A 71 38.62 -4.06 -0.08
CA LEU A 71 38.30 -2.99 -1.02
C LEU A 71 38.70 -3.32 -2.47
N PRO A 72 39.90 -3.86 -2.75
CA PRO A 72 40.25 -4.30 -4.10
C PRO A 72 39.34 -5.43 -4.62
N LEU A 73 38.93 -6.37 -3.75
CA LEU A 73 38.00 -7.44 -4.12
C LEU A 73 36.62 -6.86 -4.49
N MET A 74 36.08 -5.97 -3.67
CA MET A 74 34.82 -5.28 -3.93
C MET A 74 34.88 -4.47 -5.23
N ALA A 75 35.98 -3.75 -5.45
CA ALA A 75 36.17 -2.93 -6.64
C ALA A 75 36.24 -3.78 -7.90
N GLY A 76 37.12 -4.79 -7.94
CA GLY A 76 37.30 -5.66 -9.10
C GLY A 76 36.09 -6.52 -9.42
N ALA A 77 35.37 -7.01 -8.40
CA ALA A 77 34.20 -7.86 -8.62
C ALA A 77 32.93 -7.09 -8.98
N PHE A 78 32.70 -5.90 -8.39
CA PHE A 78 31.39 -5.24 -8.44
C PHE A 78 31.42 -3.82 -9.03
N TYR A 79 32.51 -3.07 -8.92
CA TYR A 79 32.58 -1.69 -9.41
C TYR A 79 33.17 -1.57 -10.82
N GLU A 80 34.38 -2.09 -11.03
CA GLU A 80 35.12 -2.00 -12.29
C GLU A 80 34.34 -2.55 -13.50
N PRO A 81 33.58 -3.66 -13.39
CA PRO A 81 32.77 -4.13 -14.52
C PRO A 81 31.69 -3.13 -14.98
N ASN A 82 31.24 -2.27 -14.07
CA ASN A 82 30.08 -1.39 -14.26
C ASN A 82 30.45 0.10 -14.41
N VAL A 83 31.71 0.46 -14.17
CA VAL A 83 32.16 1.87 -14.10
C VAL A 83 31.88 2.65 -15.39
N LYS A 84 32.02 2.03 -16.56
CA LYS A 84 31.78 2.69 -17.86
C LYS A 84 30.33 3.12 -18.04
N GLU A 85 29.38 2.34 -17.52
CA GLU A 85 27.96 2.69 -17.59
C GLU A 85 27.65 3.89 -16.68
N LEU A 86 28.17 3.86 -15.45
CA LEU A 86 28.03 4.94 -14.47
C LEU A 86 28.63 6.24 -15.01
N GLU A 87 29.84 6.17 -15.57
CA GLU A 87 30.53 7.31 -16.16
C GLU A 87 29.77 7.86 -17.36
N SER A 88 29.30 7.01 -18.27
CA SER A 88 28.51 7.43 -19.44
C SER A 88 27.22 8.15 -19.02
N ARG A 89 26.48 7.61 -18.03
CA ARG A 89 25.27 8.24 -17.49
C ARG A 89 25.59 9.58 -16.85
N TYR A 90 26.63 9.64 -16.02
CA TYR A 90 27.11 10.88 -15.40
C TYR A 90 27.42 11.96 -16.45
N GLN A 91 28.22 11.62 -17.47
CA GLN A 91 28.61 12.54 -18.53
C GLN A 91 27.42 12.99 -19.38
N GLN A 92 26.43 12.11 -19.62
CA GLN A 92 25.20 12.47 -20.31
C GLN A 92 24.37 13.48 -19.49
N ASN A 93 24.15 13.21 -18.20
CA ASN A 93 23.43 14.12 -17.32
C ASN A 93 24.12 15.48 -17.20
N CYS A 94 25.44 15.51 -17.05
CA CYS A 94 26.20 16.75 -17.05
C CYS A 94 26.04 17.55 -18.35
N ARG A 95 26.03 16.88 -19.52
CA ARG A 95 25.80 17.54 -20.82
C ARG A 95 24.41 18.15 -20.93
N LEU A 96 23.38 17.46 -20.45
CA LEU A 96 22.01 17.96 -20.42
C LEU A 96 21.89 19.17 -19.49
N LEU A 97 22.34 19.01 -18.24
CA LEU A 97 22.27 20.05 -17.23
C LEU A 97 23.11 21.28 -17.58
N LYS A 98 24.23 21.14 -18.30
CA LYS A 98 25.02 22.30 -18.79
C LYS A 98 24.20 23.25 -19.66
N LYS A 99 23.27 22.71 -20.45
CA LYS A 99 22.39 23.49 -21.34
C LYS A 99 21.07 23.90 -20.69
N TYR A 100 20.73 23.29 -19.55
CA TYR A 100 19.46 23.51 -18.88
C TYR A 100 19.39 24.90 -18.24
N PRO A 101 18.33 25.70 -18.48
CA PRO A 101 18.27 27.10 -18.01
C PRO A 101 18.14 27.22 -16.49
N TYR A 102 17.49 26.26 -15.83
CA TYR A 102 17.16 26.33 -14.41
C TYR A 102 18.09 25.51 -13.51
N LEU A 103 19.35 25.38 -13.93
CA LEU A 103 20.45 25.03 -13.05
C LEU A 103 21.47 26.17 -13.15
N PHE A 104 21.77 26.85 -12.05
CA PHE A 104 22.61 28.05 -12.09
C PHE A 104 24.11 27.73 -12.03
N ARG A 105 24.48 26.69 -11.29
CA ARG A 105 25.86 26.22 -11.13
C ARG A 105 26.25 25.21 -12.22
N LYS A 106 27.44 25.35 -12.84
CA LYS A 106 27.85 24.57 -14.05
C LYS A 106 29.24 23.94 -13.98
N ASP A 107 29.98 24.15 -12.89
CA ASP A 107 31.31 23.60 -12.61
C ASP A 107 31.23 22.16 -12.10
N PHE A 108 30.77 21.23 -12.94
CA PHE A 108 30.68 19.80 -12.61
C PHE A 108 32.06 19.20 -12.32
N LEU A 109 32.14 18.35 -11.29
CA LEU A 109 33.34 17.61 -10.94
C LEU A 109 33.71 16.58 -12.04
N PRO A 110 35.00 16.27 -12.26
CA PRO A 110 35.39 15.07 -13.01
C PRO A 110 34.84 13.80 -12.35
N PHE A 111 34.56 12.76 -13.14
CA PHE A 111 33.98 11.51 -12.63
C PHE A 111 34.87 10.84 -11.57
N GLU A 112 36.19 10.88 -11.77
CA GLU A 112 37.20 10.31 -10.87
C GLU A 112 37.35 11.09 -9.57
N GLN A 113 36.77 12.30 -9.49
CA GLN A 113 36.79 13.18 -8.32
C GLN A 113 35.46 13.19 -7.57
N LEU A 114 34.50 12.35 -7.97
CA LEU A 114 33.21 12.26 -7.29
C LEU A 114 33.40 11.77 -5.84
N PRO A 115 32.74 12.41 -4.86
CA PRO A 115 32.90 12.07 -3.44
C PRO A 115 32.20 10.76 -3.03
N ILE A 116 31.39 10.17 -3.92
CA ILE A 116 30.66 8.92 -3.66
C ILE A 116 30.80 8.03 -4.90
N LEU A 117 31.19 6.77 -4.68
CA LEU A 117 31.20 5.73 -5.70
C LEU A 117 30.01 4.80 -5.45
N PHE A 118 29.13 4.60 -6.43
CA PHE A 118 28.02 3.66 -6.27
C PHE A 118 28.42 2.28 -6.80
N PHE A 119 28.50 1.30 -5.90
CA PHE A 119 28.77 -0.08 -6.25
C PHE A 119 27.44 -0.77 -6.55
N PRO A 120 27.19 -1.28 -7.77
CA PRO A 120 25.99 -2.07 -8.04
C PRO A 120 25.88 -3.26 -7.10
N TYR A 121 24.68 -3.50 -6.58
CA TYR A 121 24.36 -4.64 -5.71
C TYR A 121 23.46 -5.65 -6.43
N ASP A 122 22.51 -5.17 -7.22
CA ASP A 122 21.69 -5.97 -8.12
C ASP A 122 21.19 -5.12 -9.29
N GLU A 123 20.20 -5.60 -10.03
CA GLU A 123 19.62 -4.89 -11.19
C GLU A 123 18.99 -3.53 -10.82
N ASN A 124 18.63 -3.34 -9.55
CA ASN A 124 17.84 -2.19 -9.11
C ASN A 124 18.61 -1.22 -8.22
N GLY A 125 19.55 -1.72 -7.42
CA GLY A 125 20.17 -0.91 -6.38
C GLY A 125 21.68 -0.99 -6.27
N TYR A 126 22.18 -0.07 -5.44
CA TYR A 126 23.59 0.25 -5.26
C TYR A 126 23.92 0.32 -3.78
N VAL A 127 25.19 0.09 -3.43
CA VAL A 127 25.74 0.44 -2.13
C VAL A 127 26.73 1.59 -2.34
N PRO A 128 26.52 2.77 -1.75
CA PRO A 128 27.45 3.88 -1.86
C PRO A 128 28.72 3.58 -1.06
N PHE A 129 29.87 3.91 -1.61
CA PHE A 129 31.15 3.95 -0.91
C PHE A 129 31.61 5.40 -0.78
N PHE A 130 31.98 5.77 0.44
CA PHE A 130 32.46 7.10 0.82
C PHE A 130 33.98 7.03 1.03
N PRO A 131 34.81 7.45 0.04
CA PRO A 131 36.27 7.29 0.12
C PRO A 131 36.90 8.09 1.27
N ASP A 132 36.37 9.28 1.55
CA ASP A 132 36.79 10.16 2.64
C ASP A 132 36.61 9.52 4.01
N ARG A 133 35.50 8.80 4.20
CA ARG A 133 35.14 8.10 5.44
C ARG A 133 35.65 6.67 5.48
N ARG A 134 36.18 6.15 4.36
CA ARG A 134 36.54 4.74 4.15
C ARG A 134 35.42 3.82 4.64
N ARG A 135 34.20 4.00 4.12
CA ARG A 135 33.01 3.28 4.58
C ARG A 135 32.02 3.01 3.45
N PHE A 136 31.39 1.85 3.46
CA PHE A 136 30.19 1.56 2.67
C PHE A 136 28.93 1.99 3.42
N GLY A 137 27.98 2.61 2.72
CA GLY A 137 26.66 2.95 3.25
C GLY A 137 25.64 1.82 3.11
N ASP A 138 24.37 2.20 3.25
CA ASP A 138 23.24 1.28 3.12
C ASP A 138 22.84 1.07 1.66
N TYR A 139 22.14 -0.02 1.38
CA TYR A 139 21.59 -0.30 0.05
C TYR A 139 20.58 0.78 -0.35
N ILE A 140 20.69 1.26 -1.59
CA ILE A 140 19.81 2.27 -2.18
C ILE A 140 19.22 1.73 -3.47
N ASN A 141 17.89 1.69 -3.55
CA ASN A 141 17.15 1.54 -4.79
C ASN A 141 16.56 2.90 -5.19
N PHE A 142 17.15 3.56 -6.19
CA PHE A 142 16.69 4.87 -6.66
C PHE A 142 15.29 4.84 -7.27
N LYS A 143 14.81 3.67 -7.69
CA LYS A 143 13.47 3.47 -8.26
C LYS A 143 12.51 2.80 -7.27
N ASN A 144 12.86 2.78 -5.97
CA ASN A 144 11.97 2.25 -4.94
C ASN A 144 10.64 3.02 -5.02
N PRO A 145 9.49 2.33 -5.23
CA PRO A 145 8.21 2.99 -5.48
C PRO A 145 7.55 3.45 -4.18
N VAL A 146 8.27 4.27 -3.42
CA VAL A 146 7.86 4.84 -2.14
C VAL A 146 8.08 6.34 -2.18
N VAL A 147 7.03 7.10 -1.87
CA VAL A 147 7.09 8.55 -1.64
C VAL A 147 7.28 8.76 -0.14
N SER A 148 8.51 9.04 0.25
CA SER A 148 8.96 8.98 1.65
C SER A 148 8.65 10.25 2.45
N ARG A 149 8.07 11.27 1.81
CA ARG A 149 7.91 12.64 2.36
C ARG A 149 6.58 13.24 1.94
N ASN A 150 6.11 14.20 2.75
CA ASN A 150 4.96 15.04 2.41
C ASN A 150 5.46 16.27 1.62
N PHE A 151 5.57 16.13 0.29
CA PHE A 151 5.93 17.19 -0.64
C PHE A 151 4.80 18.21 -0.83
N PHE A 152 3.54 17.78 -0.73
CA PHE A 152 2.36 18.58 -1.04
C PHE A 152 1.65 19.09 0.21
N ARG A 153 2.39 19.26 1.31
CA ARG A 153 1.85 19.73 2.58
C ARG A 153 1.18 21.10 2.47
N ASP A 154 1.81 21.99 1.71
CA ASP A 154 1.40 23.39 1.51
C ASP A 154 1.49 23.71 0.01
N LEU A 155 0.39 24.22 -0.54
CA LEU A 155 0.25 24.58 -1.95
C LEU A 155 0.06 26.09 -2.16
N GLU A 156 0.27 26.93 -1.14
CA GLU A 156 0.26 28.39 -1.31
C GLU A 156 1.42 28.85 -2.20
N LYS A 157 2.60 28.28 -1.94
CA LYS A 157 3.83 28.54 -2.72
C LYS A 157 4.17 27.38 -3.65
N PRO A 158 5.02 27.61 -4.67
CA PRO A 158 5.56 26.54 -5.51
C PRO A 158 6.30 25.49 -4.67
N ILE A 159 6.29 24.24 -5.11
CA ILE A 159 6.85 23.14 -4.31
C ILE A 159 8.36 23.30 -4.17
N LEU A 160 8.85 23.22 -2.92
CA LEU A 160 10.27 23.19 -2.57
C LEU A 160 10.57 21.88 -1.87
N ALA A 161 11.56 21.14 -2.37
CA ALA A 161 12.01 19.88 -1.80
C ALA A 161 13.53 19.83 -1.68
N ASP A 162 14.02 19.45 -0.49
CA ASP A 162 15.45 19.36 -0.20
C ASP A 162 16.00 17.96 -0.52
N ASP A 163 17.18 17.86 -1.12
CA ASP A 163 17.97 16.62 -1.25
C ASP A 163 17.16 15.40 -1.75
N VAL A 164 16.36 15.59 -2.82
CA VAL A 164 15.60 14.51 -3.45
C VAL A 164 16.50 13.79 -4.45
N TYR A 165 16.99 12.61 -4.04
CA TYR A 165 17.82 11.74 -4.87
C TYR A 165 17.10 10.49 -5.36
N SER A 166 15.85 10.24 -4.96
CA SER A 166 15.05 9.14 -5.51
C SER A 166 14.62 9.49 -6.95
N GLN A 167 14.96 8.63 -7.92
CA GLN A 167 14.43 8.75 -9.28
C GLN A 167 12.90 8.70 -9.27
N TYR A 168 12.32 7.84 -8.43
CA TYR A 168 10.87 7.70 -8.31
C TYR A 168 10.22 9.00 -7.79
N GLU A 169 10.79 9.64 -6.78
CA GLU A 169 10.24 10.90 -6.22
C GLU A 169 10.47 12.10 -7.15
N LEU A 170 11.59 12.16 -7.88
CA LEU A 170 11.83 13.18 -8.90
C LEU A 170 10.78 13.12 -10.01
N GLU A 171 10.49 11.90 -10.48
CA GLU A 171 9.41 11.67 -11.44
C GLU A 171 8.05 11.97 -10.82
N TYR A 172 7.81 11.63 -9.55
CA TYR A 172 6.57 11.93 -8.86
C TYR A 172 6.27 13.43 -8.82
N LEU A 173 7.25 14.26 -8.46
CA LEU A 173 7.11 15.71 -8.48
C LEU A 173 6.89 16.24 -9.91
N ASN A 174 7.63 15.71 -10.89
CA ASN A 174 7.50 16.11 -12.28
C ASN A 174 6.15 15.70 -12.90
N ASP A 175 5.57 14.58 -12.50
CA ASP A 175 4.32 14.08 -13.08
C ASP A 175 3.08 14.69 -12.41
N ASN A 176 3.17 15.11 -11.14
CA ASN A 176 1.99 15.51 -10.35
C ASN A 176 1.86 17.02 -10.11
N VAL A 177 2.94 17.80 -10.15
CA VAL A 177 2.82 19.27 -10.10
C VAL A 177 2.31 19.77 -11.46
N ARG A 178 1.30 20.62 -11.49
CA ARG A 178 0.74 21.09 -12.77
C ARG A 178 1.64 22.12 -13.40
N ARG A 179 1.58 22.27 -14.72
CA ARG A 179 2.35 23.29 -15.43
C ARG A 179 1.89 24.70 -15.04
N SER A 180 2.84 25.64 -14.93
CA SER A 180 2.57 27.04 -14.62
C SER A 180 1.52 27.65 -15.57
N GLU A 181 1.59 27.31 -16.87
CA GLU A 181 0.64 27.80 -17.88
C GLU A 181 -0.76 27.20 -17.75
N TYR A 182 -0.92 26.09 -17.02
CA TYR A 182 -2.23 25.44 -16.84
C TYR A 182 -2.99 26.01 -15.65
N ILE A 183 -2.29 26.62 -14.69
CA ILE A 183 -2.90 27.16 -13.47
C ILE A 183 -2.80 28.68 -13.39
N GLY A 184 -2.30 29.34 -14.43
CA GLY A 184 -2.25 30.80 -14.50
C GLY A 184 -1.34 31.46 -13.46
N ARG A 185 -0.33 30.74 -12.94
CA ARG A 185 0.65 31.26 -11.96
C ARG A 185 1.92 30.43 -12.00
N GLU A 186 3.02 31.00 -11.50
CA GLU A 186 4.29 30.27 -11.34
C GLU A 186 4.04 28.99 -10.53
N ASN A 187 4.51 27.84 -11.05
CA ASN A 187 4.35 26.54 -10.40
C ASN A 187 5.49 25.55 -10.69
N HIS A 188 6.73 26.04 -10.80
CA HIS A 188 7.87 25.14 -10.98
C HIS A 188 8.12 24.32 -9.71
N VAL A 189 8.89 23.24 -9.86
CA VAL A 189 9.34 22.41 -8.74
C VAL A 189 10.78 22.80 -8.40
N TYR A 190 10.98 23.34 -7.21
CA TYR A 190 12.28 23.72 -6.70
C TYR A 190 12.91 22.54 -5.96
N LEU A 191 14.06 22.09 -6.44
CA LEU A 191 14.88 21.04 -5.85
C LEU A 191 16.13 21.69 -5.27
N HIS A 192 16.16 21.81 -3.95
CA HIS A 192 17.30 22.38 -3.25
C HIS A 192 18.26 21.26 -2.84
N TYR A 193 19.53 21.40 -3.21
CA TYR A 193 20.58 20.46 -2.84
C TYR A 193 21.66 21.17 -2.03
N ALA A 194 21.91 20.69 -0.82
CA ALA A 194 22.81 21.37 0.11
C ALA A 194 24.27 21.34 -0.37
N ASP A 195 24.71 20.25 -0.99
CA ASP A 195 26.08 20.03 -1.43
C ASP A 195 26.20 19.70 -2.92
N TRP A 196 27.08 20.43 -3.61
CA TRP A 196 27.31 20.27 -5.04
C TRP A 196 28.00 18.97 -5.40
N GLY A 197 28.94 18.51 -4.58
CA GLY A 197 29.67 17.27 -4.80
C GLY A 197 28.76 16.05 -4.65
N ILE A 198 27.89 16.06 -3.62
CA ILE A 198 26.87 15.03 -3.42
C ILE A 198 25.86 15.06 -4.57
N PHE A 199 25.39 16.25 -4.99
CA PHE A 199 24.53 16.38 -6.17
C PHE A 199 25.18 15.76 -7.41
N CYS A 200 26.43 16.13 -7.71
CA CYS A 200 27.19 15.56 -8.82
C CYS A 200 27.32 14.04 -8.71
N ALA A 201 27.64 13.51 -7.54
CA ALA A 201 27.85 12.07 -7.35
C ALA A 201 26.59 11.26 -7.67
N HIS A 202 25.40 11.77 -7.35
CA HIS A 202 24.14 11.07 -7.65
C HIS A 202 23.79 11.06 -9.15
N LEU A 203 24.34 11.97 -9.95
CA LEU A 203 24.10 12.00 -11.40
C LEU A 203 24.59 10.74 -12.13
N GLN A 204 25.44 9.91 -11.51
CA GLN A 204 25.85 8.62 -12.08
C GLN A 204 24.75 7.54 -12.01
N CYS A 205 23.71 7.75 -11.19
CA CYS A 205 22.62 6.79 -10.97
C CYS A 205 21.24 7.28 -11.44
N LEU A 206 21.08 8.58 -11.68
CA LEU A 206 19.80 9.19 -12.09
C LEU A 206 19.63 9.27 -13.61
N ASP A 207 18.38 9.27 -14.09
CA ASP A 207 18.04 9.58 -15.48
C ASP A 207 17.27 10.91 -15.53
N LEU A 208 17.98 11.97 -15.96
CA LEU A 208 17.41 13.30 -16.07
C LEU A 208 16.84 13.59 -17.47
N HIS A 209 17.04 12.71 -18.45
CA HIS A 209 16.69 13.02 -19.84
C HIS A 209 15.20 13.33 -20.04
N ARG A 210 14.31 12.63 -19.32
CA ARG A 210 12.87 12.92 -19.35
C ARG A 210 12.48 14.10 -18.46
N LEU A 211 13.06 14.17 -17.27
CA LEU A 211 12.77 15.18 -16.25
C LEU A 211 13.06 16.61 -16.71
N LEU A 212 14.05 16.80 -17.59
CA LEU A 212 14.45 18.13 -18.05
C LEU A 212 13.68 18.62 -19.30
N LYS A 213 12.83 17.79 -19.92
CA LYS A 213 12.19 18.16 -21.21
C LYS A 213 11.20 19.31 -21.10
N ASP A 214 10.43 19.34 -20.02
CA ASP A 214 9.35 20.31 -19.84
C ASP A 214 9.83 21.59 -19.13
N GLU A 215 11.14 21.71 -18.87
CA GLU A 215 11.75 22.84 -18.17
C GLU A 215 11.06 23.18 -16.83
N LYS A 216 10.53 22.16 -16.16
CA LYS A 216 9.71 22.32 -14.96
C LYS A 216 10.48 22.33 -13.64
N LEU A 217 11.65 21.71 -13.60
CA LEU A 217 12.47 21.57 -12.39
C LEU A 217 13.45 22.74 -12.27
N ILE A 218 13.63 23.28 -11.07
CA ILE A 218 14.61 24.31 -10.77
C ILE A 218 15.58 23.75 -9.73
N PHE A 219 16.87 23.73 -10.06
CA PHE A 219 17.92 23.21 -9.20
C PHE A 219 18.59 24.36 -8.44
N LEU A 220 18.38 24.40 -7.13
CA LEU A 220 19.00 25.37 -6.22
C LEU A 220 20.16 24.68 -5.50
N ILE A 221 21.40 25.10 -5.72
CA ILE A 221 22.57 24.50 -5.06
C ILE A 221 23.05 25.39 -3.92
N GLY A 222 23.05 24.87 -2.69
CA GLY A 222 23.50 25.57 -1.49
C GLY A 222 22.82 26.94 -1.31
N GLY A 223 23.59 28.02 -1.43
CA GLY A 223 23.10 29.39 -1.24
C GLY A 223 22.01 29.83 -2.24
N ASP A 224 21.82 29.11 -3.36
CA ASP A 224 20.80 29.44 -4.36
C ASP A 224 19.37 29.34 -3.80
N ILE A 225 19.16 28.72 -2.64
CA ILE A 225 17.84 28.69 -1.96
C ILE A 225 17.24 30.09 -1.77
N GLN A 226 18.07 31.14 -1.67
CA GLN A 226 17.63 32.52 -1.54
C GLN A 226 16.87 33.05 -2.78
N ARG A 227 16.93 32.34 -3.91
CA ARG A 227 16.16 32.64 -5.12
C ARG A 227 14.70 32.16 -5.03
N TYR A 228 14.33 31.36 -4.02
CA TYR A 228 12.99 30.80 -3.91
C TYR A 228 11.99 31.76 -3.23
N PRO A 229 10.76 31.90 -3.77
CA PRO A 229 10.36 31.55 -5.14
C PRO A 229 10.87 32.61 -6.15
N ILE A 230 11.19 32.18 -7.37
CA ILE A 230 11.67 33.11 -8.41
C ILE A 230 10.51 33.95 -8.95
N ASP A 231 10.73 35.26 -9.08
CA ASP A 231 9.84 36.14 -9.86
C ASP A 231 10.13 35.98 -11.36
N PHE A 232 9.44 35.03 -11.99
CA PHE A 232 9.60 34.71 -13.41
C PHE A 232 9.30 35.88 -14.35
N LYS A 233 8.44 36.81 -13.92
CA LYS A 233 8.09 37.99 -14.71
C LYS A 233 9.24 38.99 -14.68
N ALA A 234 9.82 39.23 -13.51
CA ALA A 234 10.96 40.13 -13.37
C ALA A 234 12.25 39.54 -13.96
N GLU A 235 12.52 38.25 -13.72
CA GLU A 235 13.80 37.63 -14.10
C GLU A 235 13.82 37.15 -15.56
N TYR A 236 12.70 36.62 -16.08
CA TYR A 236 12.64 36.03 -17.42
C TYR A 236 11.63 36.70 -18.36
N GLY A 237 10.86 37.69 -17.88
CA GLY A 237 9.81 38.32 -18.68
C GLY A 237 8.59 37.43 -18.91
N ILE A 238 8.45 36.33 -18.16
CA ILE A 238 7.36 35.35 -18.32
C ILE A 238 6.26 35.64 -17.31
N ASP A 239 5.09 36.06 -17.80
CA ASP A 239 3.93 36.45 -16.99
C ASP A 239 2.84 35.37 -17.04
N TYR A 240 2.95 34.35 -16.19
CA TYR A 240 2.00 33.22 -16.16
C TYR A 240 0.57 33.64 -15.78
N SER A 241 0.37 34.79 -15.13
CA SER A 241 -0.98 35.27 -14.78
C SER A 241 -1.84 35.64 -15.99
N ARG A 242 -1.26 35.64 -17.19
CA ARG A 242 -1.97 35.85 -18.46
C ARG A 242 -2.52 34.55 -19.06
N CYS A 243 -2.09 33.40 -18.54
CA CYS A 243 -2.57 32.10 -19.02
C CYS A 243 -3.93 31.78 -18.39
N PRO A 244 -4.93 31.32 -19.17
CA PRO A 244 -6.20 30.88 -18.61
C PRO A 244 -6.03 29.56 -17.85
N LEU A 245 -6.89 29.33 -16.85
CA LEU A 245 -6.97 28.03 -16.19
C LEU A 245 -7.35 26.95 -17.20
N LYS A 246 -6.56 25.88 -17.23
CA LYS A 246 -6.82 24.70 -18.05
C LYS A 246 -7.45 23.61 -17.19
N PRO A 247 -8.50 22.90 -17.67
CA PRO A 247 -9.01 21.71 -17.00
C PRO A 247 -7.93 20.65 -16.80
N VAL A 248 -8.08 19.81 -15.78
CA VAL A 248 -7.17 18.69 -15.54
C VAL A 248 -7.34 17.63 -16.62
N GLY A 249 -6.26 17.33 -17.34
CA GLY A 249 -6.22 16.27 -18.35
C GLY A 249 -6.13 14.87 -17.75
N VAL A 250 -6.65 13.86 -18.45
CA VAL A 250 -6.67 12.47 -17.95
C VAL A 250 -5.26 11.91 -17.70
N ARG A 251 -4.26 12.40 -18.45
CA ARG A 251 -2.85 12.01 -18.30
C ARG A 251 -2.08 12.82 -17.25
N GLU A 252 -2.68 13.86 -16.68
CA GLU A 252 -2.15 14.50 -15.46
C GLU A 252 -2.44 13.64 -14.21
N ILE A 253 -3.43 12.75 -14.27
CA ILE A 253 -3.82 11.86 -13.17
C ILE A 253 -2.89 10.64 -13.12
N ASN A 254 -1.92 10.67 -12.20
CA ASN A 254 -0.91 9.61 -12.06
C ASN A 254 -0.91 8.93 -10.68
N ARG A 255 -1.66 9.48 -9.71
CA ARG A 255 -1.73 9.00 -8.33
C ARG A 255 -3.03 8.25 -8.07
N LEU A 256 -2.90 7.09 -7.44
CA LEU A 256 -3.98 6.31 -6.86
C LEU A 256 -3.76 6.25 -5.34
N ILE A 257 -4.74 6.72 -4.59
CA ILE A 257 -4.90 6.42 -3.18
C ILE A 257 -5.84 5.24 -3.10
N TRP A 258 -5.30 4.09 -2.74
CA TRP A 258 -6.07 2.89 -2.54
C TRP A 258 -6.47 2.79 -1.07
N HIS A 259 -7.76 2.98 -0.82
CA HIS A 259 -8.36 2.77 0.47
C HIS A 259 -8.82 1.31 0.56
N THR A 260 -8.12 0.49 1.32
CA THR A 260 -8.39 -0.96 1.36
C THR A 260 -9.46 -1.32 2.38
N GLN A 261 -10.15 -2.41 2.14
CA GLN A 261 -11.05 -3.04 3.10
C GLN A 261 -10.34 -4.23 3.77
N LEU A 262 -10.11 -4.17 5.09
CA LEU A 262 -9.65 -5.36 5.85
C LEU A 262 -10.82 -6.34 6.03
N SER A 263 -11.91 -5.84 6.60
CA SER A 263 -13.12 -6.56 6.94
C SER A 263 -14.29 -5.57 6.99
N ALA A 264 -15.53 -6.06 7.04
CA ALA A 264 -16.67 -5.19 7.29
C ALA A 264 -16.56 -4.52 8.69
N HIS A 265 -17.13 -3.32 8.84
CA HIS A 265 -17.19 -2.55 10.10
C HIS A 265 -15.84 -2.13 10.73
N ASN A 266 -14.79 -2.03 9.93
CA ASN A 266 -13.47 -1.49 10.32
C ASN A 266 -13.41 0.05 10.34
N GLY A 267 -14.50 0.73 10.00
CA GLY A 267 -14.58 2.20 9.93
C GLY A 267 -14.31 2.80 8.55
N GLY A 268 -14.18 2.00 7.49
CA GLY A 268 -13.93 2.48 6.12
C GLY A 268 -14.83 3.64 5.68
N ASP A 269 -16.16 3.51 5.84
CA ASP A 269 -17.09 4.57 5.44
C ASP A 269 -16.78 5.92 6.09
N PHE A 270 -16.39 5.93 7.37
CA PHE A 270 -16.00 7.16 8.05
C PHE A 270 -14.77 7.82 7.41
N PHE A 271 -13.78 7.04 6.97
CA PHE A 271 -12.63 7.59 6.26
C PHE A 271 -13.04 8.14 4.88
N ASN A 272 -13.91 7.46 4.14
CA ASN A 272 -14.45 7.99 2.88
C ASN A 272 -15.13 9.33 3.10
N GLU A 273 -16.01 9.43 4.08
CA GLU A 273 -16.76 10.65 4.38
C GLU A 273 -15.85 11.83 4.75
N VAL A 274 -14.72 11.57 5.42
CA VAL A 274 -13.75 12.63 5.77
C VAL A 274 -12.95 13.11 4.55
N PHE A 275 -12.67 12.23 3.59
CA PHE A 275 -11.93 12.59 2.37
C PHE A 275 -12.82 13.05 1.22
N ASP A 276 -14.11 12.75 1.23
CA ASP A 276 -15.09 12.97 0.15
C ASP A 276 -14.94 14.31 -0.59
N ALA A 277 -14.87 15.42 0.17
CA ALA A 277 -14.77 16.76 -0.40
C ALA A 277 -13.33 17.32 -0.46
N HIS A 278 -12.30 16.48 -0.44
CA HIS A 278 -10.92 16.94 -0.40
C HIS A 278 -10.50 17.66 -1.70
N PRO A 279 -9.89 18.86 -1.63
CA PRO A 279 -9.65 19.72 -2.80
C PRO A 279 -8.68 19.17 -3.84
N ASN A 280 -7.88 18.18 -3.46
CA ASN A 280 -6.90 17.54 -4.34
C ASN A 280 -7.12 16.02 -4.49
N MET A 281 -8.34 15.54 -4.28
CA MET A 281 -8.70 14.13 -4.53
C MET A 281 -9.98 14.01 -5.34
N LEU A 282 -10.02 13.02 -6.23
CA LEU A 282 -11.23 12.58 -6.91
C LEU A 282 -11.78 11.40 -6.13
N VAL A 283 -12.82 11.62 -5.33
CA VAL A 283 -13.28 10.64 -4.33
C VAL A 283 -14.58 9.99 -4.77
N LEU A 284 -14.51 8.75 -5.24
CA LEU A 284 -15.70 7.95 -5.43
C LEU A 284 -15.78 6.93 -4.31
N SER A 285 -16.61 7.25 -3.30
CA SER A 285 -16.85 6.36 -2.17
C SER A 285 -17.59 5.12 -2.65
N SER A 286 -17.06 3.94 -2.31
CA SER A 286 -17.81 2.69 -2.31
C SER A 286 -18.43 2.28 -3.67
N ILE A 287 -17.59 1.98 -4.67
CA ILE A 287 -18.04 1.40 -5.95
C ILE A 287 -17.71 -0.09 -6.03
N MET A 288 -18.65 -0.91 -6.51
CA MET A 288 -18.39 -2.31 -6.81
C MET A 288 -17.36 -2.41 -7.94
N MET A 289 -16.31 -3.22 -7.75
CA MET A 289 -15.25 -3.26 -8.76
C MET A 289 -15.73 -3.73 -10.13
N GLU A 290 -16.65 -4.70 -10.16
CA GLU A 290 -17.22 -5.20 -11.41
C GLU A 290 -17.94 -4.09 -12.20
N GLU A 291 -18.67 -3.21 -11.51
CA GLU A 291 -19.36 -2.07 -12.10
C GLU A 291 -18.40 -1.02 -12.65
N LEU A 292 -17.32 -0.72 -11.90
CA LEU A 292 -16.29 0.19 -12.36
C LEU A 292 -15.60 -0.35 -13.61
N THR A 293 -15.19 -1.62 -13.60
CA THR A 293 -14.55 -2.25 -14.77
C THR A 293 -15.49 -2.34 -15.96
N GLY A 294 -16.73 -2.75 -15.75
CA GLY A 294 -17.73 -2.83 -16.82
C GLY A 294 -18.01 -1.46 -17.46
N SER A 295 -18.04 -0.41 -16.64
CA SER A 295 -18.17 0.98 -17.12
C SER A 295 -16.96 1.39 -17.97
N ILE A 296 -15.74 1.13 -17.50
CA ILE A 296 -14.48 1.40 -18.21
C ILE A 296 -14.46 0.69 -19.57
N ASP A 297 -14.75 -0.60 -19.60
CA ASP A 297 -14.74 -1.42 -20.80
C ASP A 297 -15.79 -0.95 -21.82
N ALA A 298 -17.00 -0.66 -21.37
CA ALA A 298 -18.06 -0.16 -22.24
C ALA A 298 -17.68 1.18 -22.90
N MET A 299 -17.02 2.10 -22.18
CA MET A 299 -16.56 3.36 -22.75
C MET A 299 -15.40 3.16 -23.72
N LYS A 300 -14.46 2.27 -23.39
CA LYS A 300 -13.34 1.94 -24.25
C LYS A 300 -13.84 1.39 -25.59
N GLU A 301 -14.76 0.43 -25.55
CA GLU A 301 -15.38 -0.09 -26.77
C GLU A 301 -16.10 0.99 -27.58
N LYS A 302 -16.87 1.86 -26.93
CA LYS A 302 -17.56 2.97 -27.61
C LYS A 302 -16.55 3.91 -28.29
N MET A 303 -15.49 4.30 -27.59
CA MET A 303 -14.46 5.19 -28.10
C MET A 303 -13.68 4.57 -29.28
N ASP A 304 -13.41 3.27 -29.22
CA ASP A 304 -12.68 2.56 -30.27
C ASP A 304 -13.53 2.32 -31.53
N ARG A 305 -14.87 2.35 -31.42
CA ARG A 305 -15.78 2.33 -32.58
C ARG A 305 -15.80 3.66 -33.35
N ALA A 306 -15.49 4.77 -32.69
CA ALA A 306 -15.53 6.09 -33.31
C ALA A 306 -14.45 6.24 -34.40
N LYS A 307 -14.87 6.42 -35.65
CA LYS A 307 -13.97 6.61 -36.81
C LYS A 307 -13.57 8.06 -37.04
N SER A 308 -14.24 8.99 -36.36
CA SER A 308 -13.96 10.42 -36.41
C SER A 308 -14.23 11.08 -35.07
N LEU A 309 -13.63 12.25 -34.82
CA LEU A 309 -13.91 13.05 -33.62
C LEU A 309 -15.40 13.42 -33.52
N ARG A 310 -16.06 13.69 -34.66
CA ARG A 310 -17.49 13.97 -34.68
C ARG A 310 -18.32 12.80 -34.16
N GLU A 311 -18.01 11.59 -34.64
CA GLU A 311 -18.68 10.37 -34.19
C GLU A 311 -18.41 10.11 -32.70
N ALA A 312 -17.19 10.38 -32.21
CA ALA A 312 -16.89 10.29 -30.79
C ALA A 312 -17.75 11.26 -29.96
N LEU A 313 -17.91 12.51 -30.40
CA LEU A 313 -18.78 13.48 -29.72
C LEU A 313 -20.25 13.06 -29.73
N GLU A 314 -20.72 12.43 -30.80
CA GLU A 314 -22.09 11.89 -30.88
C GLU A 314 -22.29 10.67 -29.97
N LEU A 315 -21.26 9.86 -29.74
CA LEU A 315 -21.30 8.67 -28.86
C LEU A 315 -21.20 8.99 -27.37
N PHE A 316 -20.69 10.18 -27.00
CA PHE A 316 -20.52 10.63 -25.63
C PHE A 316 -21.21 11.99 -25.40
N PRO A 317 -22.55 12.08 -25.58
CA PRO A 317 -23.27 13.35 -25.53
C PRO A 317 -23.29 13.99 -24.13
N ASP A 318 -23.16 13.18 -23.08
CA ASP A 318 -23.22 13.63 -21.68
C ASP A 318 -21.87 14.13 -21.14
N TRP A 319 -20.79 13.99 -21.91
CA TRP A 319 -19.45 14.41 -21.50
C TRP A 319 -19.07 15.74 -22.14
N PRO A 320 -18.27 16.58 -21.46
CA PRO A 320 -17.75 17.79 -22.07
C PRO A 320 -16.96 17.47 -23.34
N ALA A 321 -17.24 18.22 -24.42
CA ALA A 321 -16.59 18.01 -25.72
C ALA A 321 -15.06 17.99 -25.63
N ALA A 322 -14.48 18.80 -24.74
CA ALA A 322 -13.04 18.84 -24.49
C ALA A 322 -12.50 17.51 -23.94
N ARG A 323 -13.24 16.82 -23.05
CA ARG A 323 -12.83 15.52 -22.51
C ARG A 323 -12.88 14.44 -23.58
N VAL A 324 -13.96 14.41 -24.36
CA VAL A 324 -14.13 13.47 -25.47
C VAL A 324 -13.03 13.67 -26.50
N GLU A 325 -12.72 14.92 -26.86
CA GLU A 325 -11.64 15.26 -27.77
C GLU A 325 -10.27 14.84 -27.24
N GLU A 326 -9.98 15.08 -25.95
CA GLU A 326 -8.76 14.64 -25.29
C GLU A 326 -8.58 13.11 -25.44
N LEU A 327 -9.58 12.33 -25.00
CA LEU A 327 -9.52 10.87 -25.09
C LEU A 327 -9.40 10.38 -26.53
N TYR A 328 -10.16 10.95 -27.45
CA TYR A 328 -10.13 10.55 -28.86
C TYR A 328 -8.72 10.74 -29.47
N ARG A 329 -8.03 11.83 -29.10
CA ARG A 329 -6.69 12.17 -29.63
C ARG A 329 -5.54 11.45 -28.94
N ILE A 330 -5.76 10.88 -27.76
CA ILE A 330 -4.73 10.11 -27.06
C ILE A 330 -4.33 8.88 -27.88
N LYS A 331 -3.04 8.78 -28.22
CA LYS A 331 -2.45 7.57 -28.81
C LYS A 331 -2.09 6.57 -27.72
N GLY A 332 -2.39 5.29 -27.97
CA GLY A 332 -2.15 4.21 -27.01
C GLY A 332 -2.92 4.43 -25.71
N ARG A 333 -4.23 4.67 -25.80
CA ARG A 333 -5.12 4.82 -24.64
C ARG A 333 -4.98 3.62 -23.71
N GLN A 334 -4.93 3.90 -22.41
CA GLN A 334 -4.91 2.90 -21.35
C GLN A 334 -6.25 2.89 -20.60
N GLU A 335 -6.57 1.82 -19.87
CA GLU A 335 -7.77 1.78 -19.02
C GLU A 335 -7.73 2.88 -17.96
N LYS A 336 -6.55 3.23 -17.44
CA LYS A 336 -6.33 4.39 -16.57
C LYS A 336 -6.81 5.70 -17.20
N ASP A 337 -6.64 5.90 -18.52
CA ASP A 337 -7.08 7.14 -19.18
C ASP A 337 -8.62 7.26 -19.11
N PHE A 338 -9.34 6.14 -19.29
CA PHE A 338 -10.81 6.10 -19.16
C PHE A 338 -11.25 6.21 -17.70
N ALA A 339 -10.58 5.52 -16.78
CA ALA A 339 -10.87 5.63 -15.35
C ALA A 339 -10.70 7.06 -14.85
N ALA A 340 -9.59 7.73 -15.19
CA ALA A 340 -9.37 9.13 -14.86
C ALA A 340 -10.49 10.03 -15.39
N ALA A 341 -10.98 9.77 -16.61
CA ALA A 341 -12.11 10.51 -17.17
C ALA A 341 -13.41 10.28 -16.39
N VAL A 342 -13.73 9.03 -16.01
CA VAL A 342 -14.91 8.74 -15.16
C VAL A 342 -14.88 9.54 -13.87
N PHE A 343 -13.74 9.53 -13.18
CA PHE A 343 -13.59 10.24 -11.92
C PHE A 343 -13.63 11.76 -12.08
N LEU A 344 -13.10 12.30 -13.18
CA LEU A 344 -13.12 13.74 -13.45
C LEU A 344 -14.52 14.24 -13.84
N GLU A 345 -15.28 13.43 -14.60
CA GLU A 345 -16.60 13.83 -15.11
C GLU A 345 -17.76 13.40 -14.21
N ASN A 346 -17.50 12.65 -13.14
CA ASN A 346 -18.51 12.31 -12.15
C ASN A 346 -18.67 13.45 -11.12
N PRO A 347 -19.87 14.05 -10.97
CA PRO A 347 -20.10 15.18 -10.07
C PRO A 347 -19.89 14.88 -8.58
N ILE A 348 -20.03 13.62 -8.16
CA ILE A 348 -19.79 13.19 -6.77
C ILE A 348 -18.28 13.19 -6.53
N SER A 349 -17.51 12.51 -7.38
CA SER A 349 -16.06 12.41 -7.18
C SER A 349 -15.30 13.70 -7.39
N SER A 350 -15.83 14.62 -8.18
CA SER A 350 -15.25 15.94 -8.41
C SER A 350 -15.78 17.03 -7.47
N ALA A 351 -16.65 16.70 -6.51
CA ALA A 351 -17.38 17.69 -5.69
C ALA A 351 -16.47 18.65 -4.91
N GLY A 352 -15.32 18.17 -4.43
CA GLY A 352 -14.37 18.98 -3.66
C GLY A 352 -13.32 19.74 -4.50
N GLN A 353 -13.21 19.47 -5.80
CA GLN A 353 -12.03 19.82 -6.60
C GLN A 353 -11.68 21.32 -6.65
N ASP A 354 -10.43 21.65 -6.32
CA ASP A 354 -9.83 22.94 -6.62
C ASP A 354 -9.11 22.91 -7.97
N TRP A 355 -9.78 23.43 -9.00
CA TRP A 355 -9.25 23.50 -10.37
C TRP A 355 -8.02 24.41 -10.52
N SER A 356 -7.76 25.29 -9.54
CA SER A 356 -6.60 26.19 -9.50
C SER A 356 -5.41 25.62 -8.73
N SER A 357 -5.56 24.41 -8.17
CA SER A 357 -4.54 23.73 -7.38
C SER A 357 -3.24 23.56 -8.16
N ARG A 358 -2.12 23.66 -7.44
CA ARG A 358 -0.77 23.46 -7.95
C ARG A 358 -0.48 22.02 -8.37
N ILE A 359 -1.28 21.06 -7.94
CA ILE A 359 -1.07 19.64 -8.22
C ILE A 359 -2.28 19.03 -8.90
N ALA A 360 -2.06 17.99 -9.70
CA ALA A 360 -3.12 17.15 -10.20
C ALA A 360 -3.73 16.35 -9.03
N PRO A 361 -5.06 16.16 -8.99
CA PRO A 361 -5.69 15.42 -7.93
C PRO A 361 -5.30 13.93 -7.99
N ALA A 362 -5.29 13.28 -6.84
CA ALA A 362 -5.18 11.82 -6.75
C ALA A 362 -6.56 11.18 -6.94
N VAL A 363 -6.63 10.03 -7.60
CA VAL A 363 -7.84 9.20 -7.55
C VAL A 363 -7.87 8.52 -6.19
N PHE A 364 -8.93 8.75 -5.41
CA PHE A 364 -9.20 8.02 -4.19
C PHE A 364 -10.22 6.93 -4.52
N LEU A 365 -9.82 5.68 -4.37
CA LEU A 365 -10.63 4.52 -4.69
C LEU A 365 -10.72 3.60 -3.48
N GLN A 366 -11.95 3.36 -3.03
CA GLN A 366 -12.28 2.22 -2.19
C GLN A 366 -13.09 1.22 -3.02
N PRO A 367 -12.43 0.18 -3.57
CA PRO A 367 -13.14 -0.85 -4.29
C PRO A 367 -13.92 -1.74 -3.31
N HIS A 368 -15.22 -1.93 -3.54
CA HIS A 368 -16.00 -2.97 -2.86
C HIS A 368 -15.91 -4.29 -3.62
N PHE A 369 -15.64 -5.35 -2.85
CA PHE A 369 -15.69 -6.73 -3.30
C PHE A 369 -16.80 -7.45 -2.53
N PRO A 370 -17.59 -8.33 -3.16
CA PRO A 370 -18.67 -9.06 -2.48
C PRO A 370 -18.19 -9.82 -1.24
N ARG A 371 -16.96 -10.36 -1.29
CA ARG A 371 -16.21 -10.90 -0.15
C ARG A 371 -14.73 -10.98 -0.57
N ILE A 372 -13.79 -10.65 0.33
CA ILE A 372 -12.37 -11.03 0.18
C ILE A 372 -12.14 -12.19 1.14
N VAL A 373 -11.98 -13.40 0.61
CA VAL A 373 -11.77 -14.59 1.42
C VAL A 373 -10.28 -14.91 1.49
N TYR A 374 -9.78 -15.08 2.71
CA TYR A 374 -8.43 -15.56 2.98
C TYR A 374 -8.47 -17.03 3.35
N ASN A 375 -7.60 -17.81 2.69
CA ASN A 375 -7.42 -19.22 2.97
C ASN A 375 -6.12 -19.43 3.75
N LEU A 376 -6.17 -20.37 4.70
CA LEU A 376 -5.04 -20.73 5.55
C LEU A 376 -4.78 -22.24 5.44
N TYR A 377 -3.56 -22.62 5.08
CA TYR A 377 -3.14 -24.02 5.07
C TYR A 377 -1.66 -24.19 5.37
N VAL A 378 -1.28 -25.43 5.67
CA VAL A 378 0.11 -25.81 5.90
C VAL A 378 0.65 -26.45 4.62
N GLU A 379 1.69 -25.85 4.05
CA GLU A 379 2.36 -26.37 2.85
C GLU A 379 3.02 -27.72 3.15
N ARG A 380 2.75 -28.73 2.31
CA ARG A 380 3.38 -30.05 2.42
C ARG A 380 4.87 -29.96 2.11
N GLY A 381 5.71 -30.58 2.93
CA GLY A 381 7.16 -30.62 2.77
C GLY A 381 7.86 -29.56 3.61
N SER A 382 7.57 -28.28 3.39
CA SER A 382 8.20 -27.19 4.16
C SER A 382 7.59 -27.00 5.56
N GLY A 383 6.32 -27.38 5.73
CA GLY A 383 5.58 -27.20 6.98
C GLY A 383 5.20 -25.74 7.27
N ARG A 384 5.45 -24.81 6.34
CA ARG A 384 5.12 -23.37 6.46
C ARG A 384 3.61 -23.15 6.39
N THR A 385 3.12 -22.15 7.10
CA THR A 385 1.72 -21.73 7.03
C THR A 385 1.56 -20.70 5.92
N VAL A 386 0.79 -21.05 4.89
CA VAL A 386 0.52 -20.19 3.74
C VAL A 386 -0.79 -19.45 3.95
N LEU A 387 -0.77 -18.15 3.64
CA LEU A 387 -1.94 -17.28 3.57
C LEU A 387 -2.09 -16.81 2.12
N GLU A 388 -3.27 -17.02 1.52
CA GLU A 388 -3.57 -16.57 0.16
C GLU A 388 -5.03 -16.12 0.01
N SER A 389 -5.30 -15.30 -1.01
CA SER A 389 -6.63 -14.84 -1.37
C SER A 389 -6.73 -14.66 -2.89
N GLU A 390 -7.56 -15.45 -3.55
CA GLU A 390 -7.79 -15.36 -5.00
C GLU A 390 -8.40 -14.01 -5.40
N ASP A 391 -9.27 -13.46 -4.53
CA ASP A 391 -9.85 -12.13 -4.71
C ASP A 391 -8.74 -11.07 -4.74
N TYR A 392 -7.80 -11.16 -3.80
CA TYR A 392 -6.67 -10.22 -3.77
C TYR A 392 -5.74 -10.38 -4.99
N GLU A 393 -5.49 -11.61 -5.42
CA GLU A 393 -4.72 -11.85 -6.65
C GLU A 393 -5.40 -11.25 -7.88
N THR A 394 -6.73 -11.28 -7.93
CA THR A 394 -7.48 -10.61 -8.99
C THR A 394 -7.17 -9.12 -9.01
N VAL A 395 -7.21 -8.45 -7.85
CA VAL A 395 -6.84 -7.02 -7.69
C VAL A 395 -5.42 -6.73 -8.18
N GLN A 396 -4.44 -7.52 -7.75
CA GLN A 396 -3.04 -7.37 -8.18
C GLN A 396 -2.86 -7.49 -9.69
N ASN A 397 -3.73 -8.25 -10.35
CA ASN A 397 -3.68 -8.50 -11.78
C ASN A 397 -4.47 -7.48 -12.63
N MET A 398 -5.32 -6.66 -12.01
CA MET A 398 -6.15 -5.70 -12.75
C MET A 398 -5.30 -4.64 -13.46
N PRO A 399 -5.57 -4.34 -14.75
CA PRO A 399 -4.78 -3.36 -15.47
C PRO A 399 -4.87 -1.96 -14.84
N LEU A 400 -6.01 -1.59 -14.26
CA LEU A 400 -6.20 -0.31 -13.56
C LEU A 400 -5.12 -0.07 -12.49
N PHE A 401 -4.95 -1.01 -11.55
CA PHE A 401 -3.94 -0.91 -10.48
C PHE A 401 -2.50 -0.98 -11.01
N ARG A 402 -2.27 -1.65 -12.14
CA ARG A 402 -0.94 -1.74 -12.78
C ARG A 402 -0.55 -0.48 -13.56
N GLN A 403 -1.53 0.29 -14.05
CA GLN A 403 -1.30 1.43 -14.92
C GLN A 403 -1.09 2.75 -14.17
N PHE A 404 -1.61 2.89 -12.95
CA PHE A 404 -1.22 3.99 -12.07
C PHE A 404 0.23 3.84 -11.66
N LYS A 405 1.05 4.88 -11.85
CA LYS A 405 2.49 4.85 -11.53
C LYS A 405 2.76 5.04 -10.05
N TYR A 406 1.95 5.86 -9.38
CA TYR A 406 2.11 6.22 -7.97
C TYR A 406 0.92 5.71 -7.18
N ILE A 407 1.20 4.86 -6.18
CA ILE A 407 0.17 4.24 -5.36
C ILE A 407 0.53 4.49 -3.90
N LYS A 408 -0.44 5.03 -3.16
CA LYS A 408 -0.44 5.10 -1.71
C LYS A 408 -1.58 4.24 -1.22
N THR A 409 -1.31 3.37 -0.26
CA THR A 409 -2.34 2.48 0.28
C THR A 409 -2.54 2.77 1.74
N PHE A 410 -3.80 2.91 2.17
CA PHE A 410 -4.08 2.95 3.60
C PHE A 410 -5.24 2.07 3.98
N THR A 411 -5.17 1.61 5.23
CA THR A 411 -5.99 0.52 5.69
C THR A 411 -6.57 0.85 7.07
N PRO A 412 -7.87 1.15 7.17
CA PRO A 412 -8.52 1.33 8.45
C PRO A 412 -8.61 0.00 9.20
N MET A 413 -8.34 0.06 10.50
CA MET A 413 -8.53 -1.05 11.42
C MET A 413 -9.28 -0.56 12.65
N ARG A 414 -10.19 -1.40 13.14
CA ARG A 414 -10.87 -1.21 14.41
C ARG A 414 -10.52 -2.38 15.32
N ARG A 415 -10.63 -2.23 16.64
CA ARG A 415 -10.50 -3.36 17.59
C ARG A 415 -11.30 -4.56 17.08
N PHE A 416 -10.64 -5.70 16.92
CA PHE A 416 -11.21 -6.85 16.21
C PHE A 416 -12.50 -7.39 16.83
N THR A 417 -12.59 -7.45 18.16
CA THR A 417 -13.82 -7.90 18.85
C THR A 417 -14.99 -6.96 18.57
N THR A 418 -14.76 -5.66 18.59
CA THR A 418 -15.79 -4.67 18.25
C THR A 418 -16.18 -4.71 16.76
N SER A 419 -15.19 -4.84 15.87
CA SER A 419 -15.43 -5.01 14.43
C SER A 419 -16.27 -6.25 14.15
N TYR A 420 -15.91 -7.38 14.75
CA TYR A 420 -16.61 -8.67 14.64
C TYR A 420 -18.08 -8.55 15.03
N CYS A 421 -18.38 -8.00 16.21
CA CYS A 421 -19.75 -7.84 16.66
C CYS A 421 -20.53 -6.82 15.80
N GLY A 422 -19.86 -5.78 15.29
CA GLY A 422 -20.44 -4.86 14.31
C GLY A 422 -20.87 -5.58 13.02
N SER A 423 -20.03 -6.47 12.49
CA SER A 423 -20.36 -7.32 11.34
C SER A 423 -21.52 -8.27 11.61
N MET A 424 -21.50 -8.96 12.74
CA MET A 424 -22.59 -9.86 13.14
C MET A 424 -23.92 -9.11 13.23
N ARG A 425 -23.93 -7.90 13.80
CA ARG A 425 -25.11 -7.04 13.85
C ARG A 425 -25.63 -6.70 12.45
N PHE A 426 -24.76 -6.30 11.53
CA PHE A 426 -25.17 -5.95 10.18
C PHE A 426 -25.76 -7.15 9.44
N ILE A 427 -25.09 -8.31 9.49
CA ILE A 427 -25.58 -9.54 8.89
C ILE A 427 -26.94 -9.94 9.48
N TYR A 428 -27.09 -9.87 10.81
CA TYR A 428 -28.37 -10.15 11.48
C TYR A 428 -29.50 -9.28 10.93
N TYR A 429 -29.29 -7.96 10.83
CA TYR A 429 -30.33 -7.08 10.30
C TYR A 429 -30.60 -7.35 8.82
N ASN A 430 -29.58 -7.63 8.01
CA ASN A 430 -29.76 -7.99 6.59
C ASN A 430 -30.62 -9.25 6.43
N VAL A 431 -30.32 -10.31 7.18
CA VAL A 431 -31.12 -11.55 7.17
C VAL A 431 -32.54 -11.27 7.65
N LYS A 432 -32.70 -10.51 8.74
CA LYS A 432 -34.00 -10.18 9.34
C LYS A 432 -34.92 -9.41 8.40
N THR A 433 -34.38 -8.53 7.54
CA THR A 433 -35.16 -7.73 6.60
C THR A 433 -35.21 -8.33 5.18
N GLY A 434 -34.75 -9.57 5.00
CA GLY A 434 -34.78 -10.26 3.71
C GLY A 434 -33.83 -9.67 2.65
N GLY A 435 -32.65 -9.18 3.07
CA GLY A 435 -31.62 -8.67 2.16
C GLY A 435 -31.85 -7.23 1.65
N THR A 436 -32.82 -6.52 2.19
CA THR A 436 -33.24 -5.19 1.68
C THR A 436 -32.36 -4.01 2.12
N ILE A 437 -31.37 -4.23 3.00
CA ILE A 437 -30.51 -3.17 3.55
C ILE A 437 -29.36 -2.79 2.58
N SER A 438 -29.06 -3.60 1.56
CA SER A 438 -28.15 -3.23 0.47
C SER A 438 -28.65 -3.78 -0.87
N ARG A 439 -28.79 -2.91 -1.89
CA ARG A 439 -29.01 -3.35 -3.29
C ARG A 439 -27.80 -4.07 -3.87
N ASP A 440 -26.64 -3.92 -3.23
CA ASP A 440 -25.36 -4.46 -3.65
C ASP A 440 -24.96 -5.60 -2.72
N THR A 441 -25.21 -6.83 -3.16
CA THR A 441 -24.37 -8.04 -3.01
C THR A 441 -25.24 -9.30 -3.06
N ASN A 442 -24.69 -10.36 -3.68
CA ASN A 442 -25.07 -11.75 -3.48
C ASN A 442 -24.83 -12.19 -2.03
N CYS A 443 -25.43 -11.51 -1.04
CA CYS A 443 -25.39 -11.94 0.34
C CYS A 443 -26.13 -13.27 0.47
N GLN A 444 -25.48 -14.25 1.09
CA GLN A 444 -26.17 -15.45 1.53
C GLN A 444 -27.27 -15.06 2.52
N ASN A 445 -28.45 -15.67 2.38
CA ASN A 445 -29.56 -15.51 3.34
C ASN A 445 -29.27 -16.13 4.72
N VAL A 446 -28.02 -16.56 4.97
CA VAL A 446 -27.59 -17.27 6.17
C VAL A 446 -26.28 -16.67 6.72
N VAL A 447 -26.14 -16.71 8.04
CA VAL A 447 -24.93 -16.30 8.76
C VAL A 447 -23.88 -17.40 8.58
N SER A 448 -22.70 -17.03 8.07
CA SER A 448 -21.54 -17.94 7.98
C SER A 448 -20.79 -18.01 9.31
N ASP A 449 -19.76 -18.87 9.37
CA ASP A 449 -18.86 -18.96 10.52
C ASP A 449 -17.91 -17.76 10.61
N MET A 450 -18.49 -16.60 10.93
CA MET A 450 -17.80 -15.30 10.89
C MET A 450 -16.56 -15.26 11.75
N ILE A 451 -16.49 -16.02 12.85
CA ILE A 451 -15.32 -16.03 13.72
C ILE A 451 -14.11 -16.66 13.03
N SER A 452 -14.31 -17.74 12.26
CA SER A 452 -13.26 -18.35 11.44
C SER A 452 -12.79 -17.42 10.34
N GLU A 453 -13.72 -16.71 9.68
CA GLU A 453 -13.39 -15.71 8.66
C GLU A 453 -12.50 -14.60 9.26
N TYR A 454 -12.82 -14.12 10.47
CA TYR A 454 -12.08 -13.05 11.15
C TYR A 454 -10.66 -13.46 11.58
N ILE A 455 -10.47 -14.65 12.16
CA ILE A 455 -9.13 -15.09 12.60
C ILE A 455 -8.20 -15.46 11.43
N ALA A 456 -8.80 -15.87 10.30
CA ALA A 456 -8.09 -16.19 9.06
C ALA A 456 -7.77 -14.93 8.23
N ASN A 457 -8.57 -13.88 8.36
CA ASN A 457 -8.33 -12.61 7.67
C ASN A 457 -7.13 -11.88 8.27
N ARG A 458 -6.00 -11.99 7.56
CA ARG A 458 -4.72 -11.34 7.90
C ARG A 458 -4.34 -10.31 6.85
N SER A 459 -5.31 -9.59 6.29
CA SER A 459 -5.08 -8.52 5.30
C SER A 459 -4.20 -7.36 5.81
N PHE A 460 -3.97 -7.28 7.12
CA PHE A 460 -2.99 -6.39 7.75
C PHE A 460 -1.54 -6.93 7.71
N MET A 461 -1.32 -8.12 7.15
CA MET A 461 -0.01 -8.71 6.90
C MET A 461 0.28 -8.68 5.39
N VAL A 462 1.29 -7.91 5.00
CA VAL A 462 1.59 -7.57 3.61
C VAL A 462 2.89 -8.21 3.15
N ASP A 463 2.98 -8.54 1.85
CA ASP A 463 4.25 -8.90 1.22
C ASP A 463 5.05 -7.60 0.96
N PRO A 464 6.27 -7.44 1.52
CA PRO A 464 7.09 -6.25 1.30
C PRO A 464 7.49 -5.99 -0.16
N GLU A 465 7.43 -7.01 -1.02
CA GLU A 465 7.68 -6.86 -2.45
C GLU A 465 6.43 -6.56 -3.28
N ASP A 466 5.25 -6.59 -2.65
CA ASP A 466 4.01 -6.27 -3.32
C ASP A 466 3.90 -4.77 -3.55
N ARG A 467 3.93 -4.37 -4.82
CA ARG A 467 3.83 -2.99 -5.24
C ARG A 467 2.61 -2.24 -4.67
N LEU A 468 1.50 -2.92 -4.44
CA LEU A 468 0.31 -2.28 -3.88
C LEU A 468 0.47 -1.94 -2.39
N TYR A 469 1.39 -2.59 -1.69
CA TYR A 469 1.61 -2.41 -0.26
C TYR A 469 3.01 -1.89 0.11
N GLN A 470 3.90 -1.72 -0.86
CA GLN A 470 5.24 -1.14 -0.66
C GLN A 470 5.21 0.26 -0.03
N ASP A 471 4.19 1.05 -0.34
CA ASP A 471 3.93 2.35 0.26
C ASP A 471 2.55 2.34 0.93
N SER A 472 2.44 1.56 2.02
CA SER A 472 1.21 1.36 2.78
C SER A 472 1.28 1.73 4.25
N ILE A 473 0.13 2.11 4.83
CA ILE A 473 -0.02 2.40 6.25
C ILE A 473 -1.37 1.91 6.79
N LEU A 474 -1.36 1.39 8.02
CA LEU A 474 -2.56 1.04 8.75
C LEU A 474 -2.97 2.16 9.70
N VAL A 475 -4.25 2.49 9.76
CA VAL A 475 -4.79 3.57 10.60
C VAL A 475 -5.84 3.02 11.55
N ARG A 476 -5.71 3.29 12.85
CA ARG A 476 -6.70 2.86 13.83
C ARG A 476 -7.92 3.79 13.80
N PHE A 477 -9.10 3.20 13.73
CA PHE A 477 -10.38 3.89 13.76
C PHE A 477 -10.54 4.67 15.08
N GLU A 478 -10.12 4.10 16.20
CA GLU A 478 -10.22 4.72 17.51
C GLU A 478 -9.36 5.99 17.58
N ASP A 479 -8.15 5.97 17.03
CA ASP A 479 -7.29 7.17 16.97
C ASP A 479 -7.91 8.25 16.08
N ALA A 480 -8.55 7.86 14.98
CA ALA A 480 -9.23 8.79 14.07
C ALA A 480 -10.47 9.44 14.69
N LYS A 481 -11.16 8.76 15.61
CA LYS A 481 -12.31 9.31 16.36
C LYS A 481 -11.90 10.12 17.59
N LEU A 482 -10.94 9.64 18.37
CA LEU A 482 -10.53 10.28 19.62
C LEU A 482 -9.61 11.48 19.40
N ASN A 483 -8.74 11.42 18.37
CA ASN A 483 -7.73 12.43 18.07
C ASN A 483 -7.75 12.79 16.57
N PRO A 484 -8.88 13.30 16.04
CA PRO A 484 -9.07 13.48 14.60
C PRO A 484 -8.02 14.40 13.98
N LEU A 485 -7.71 15.55 14.61
CA LEU A 485 -6.71 16.47 14.09
C LEU A 485 -5.33 15.80 13.96
N ALA A 486 -4.87 15.11 15.00
CA ALA A 486 -3.59 14.42 14.99
C ALA A 486 -3.54 13.31 13.91
N THR A 487 -4.58 12.49 13.87
CA THR A 487 -4.66 11.32 12.97
C THR A 487 -4.78 11.74 11.52
N PHE A 488 -5.69 12.66 11.19
CA PHE A 488 -5.90 13.07 9.80
C PHE A 488 -4.79 14.00 9.28
N THR A 489 -4.10 14.75 10.14
CA THR A 489 -2.86 15.45 9.75
C THR A 489 -1.77 14.45 9.37
N ALA A 490 -1.56 13.40 10.18
CA ALA A 490 -0.57 12.38 9.90
C ALA A 490 -0.93 11.56 8.64
N LEU A 491 -2.22 11.21 8.48
CA LEU A 491 -2.69 10.46 7.31
C LEU A 491 -2.60 11.30 6.02
N ALA A 492 -3.02 12.56 6.04
CA ALA A 492 -2.84 13.47 4.89
C ALA A 492 -1.36 13.59 4.51
N ALA A 493 -0.46 13.65 5.50
CA ALA A 493 0.97 13.69 5.25
C ALA A 493 1.52 12.40 4.63
N PHE A 494 1.04 11.23 5.06
CA PHE A 494 1.40 9.96 4.43
C PHE A 494 0.90 9.87 2.98
N LEU A 495 -0.35 10.28 2.74
CA LEU A 495 -0.99 10.27 1.42
C LEU A 495 -0.46 11.37 0.49
N ASP A 496 0.43 12.22 0.99
CA ASP A 496 1.03 13.36 0.31
C ASP A 496 -0.02 14.29 -0.31
N VAL A 497 -0.90 14.77 0.57
CA VAL A 497 -1.89 15.82 0.30
C VAL A 497 -1.89 16.84 1.45
N PRO A 498 -2.37 18.08 1.22
CA PRO A 498 -2.60 19.03 2.29
C PRO A 498 -3.62 18.49 3.31
N TYR A 499 -3.45 18.83 4.58
CA TYR A 499 -4.58 18.75 5.51
C TYR A 499 -5.54 19.91 5.19
N ALA A 500 -6.78 19.58 4.82
CA ALA A 500 -7.76 20.55 4.36
C ALA A 500 -8.90 20.74 5.36
N GLU A 501 -9.53 21.92 5.36
CA GLU A 501 -10.72 22.22 6.19
C GLU A 501 -11.86 21.22 5.95
N SER A 502 -12.00 20.72 4.71
CA SER A 502 -12.99 19.70 4.35
C SER A 502 -12.90 18.45 5.22
N MET A 503 -11.71 18.12 5.74
CA MET A 503 -11.45 16.93 6.56
C MET A 503 -11.90 17.08 8.02
N THR A 504 -12.49 18.22 8.39
CA THR A 504 -13.04 18.47 9.74
C THR A 504 -14.50 18.02 9.90
N ARG A 505 -15.10 17.51 8.81
CA ARG A 505 -16.49 17.03 8.76
C ARG A 505 -16.61 15.79 7.87
N CYS A 506 -17.76 15.15 7.94
CA CYS A 506 -18.12 13.98 7.14
C CYS A 506 -19.12 14.41 6.05
N THR A 507 -18.79 14.16 4.79
CA THR A 507 -19.62 14.53 3.65
C THR A 507 -19.82 13.39 2.65
N GLU A 508 -20.84 13.53 1.80
CA GLU A 508 -21.03 12.74 0.59
C GLU A 508 -21.36 13.70 -0.57
N GLY A 509 -20.57 13.66 -1.64
CA GLY A 509 -20.69 14.62 -2.74
C GLY A 509 -20.58 16.07 -2.29
N GLY A 510 -19.74 16.35 -1.28
CA GLY A 510 -19.51 17.69 -0.73
C GLY A 510 -20.58 18.21 0.21
N LYS A 511 -21.57 17.39 0.58
CA LYS A 511 -22.67 17.79 1.49
C LYS A 511 -22.59 17.01 2.79
N ASP A 512 -22.90 17.66 3.92
CA ASP A 512 -22.95 17.00 5.22
C ASP A 512 -23.76 15.70 5.15
N PHE A 513 -23.12 14.60 5.52
CA PHE A 513 -23.70 13.27 5.40
C PHE A 513 -23.74 12.57 6.76
N CYS A 514 -24.80 11.80 6.97
CA CYS A 514 -24.92 10.89 8.09
C CYS A 514 -25.95 9.82 7.71
N THR A 515 -25.54 8.56 7.69
CA THR A 515 -26.49 7.46 7.51
C THR A 515 -27.48 7.45 8.69
N PRO A 516 -28.80 7.40 8.43
CA PRO A 516 -29.80 7.29 9.50
C PRO A 516 -29.53 6.08 10.41
N GLY A 517 -29.52 6.30 11.72
CA GLY A 517 -29.25 5.27 12.73
C GLY A 517 -27.77 5.04 13.05
N ASN A 518 -26.85 5.66 12.31
CA ASN A 518 -25.42 5.67 12.63
C ASN A 518 -25.05 6.84 13.56
N VAL A 519 -23.89 6.70 14.21
CA VAL A 519 -23.29 7.77 15.02
C VAL A 519 -22.76 8.85 14.07
N LYS A 520 -23.10 10.12 14.32
CA LYS A 520 -22.79 11.22 13.41
C LYS A 520 -21.31 11.60 13.48
N GLY A 521 -20.64 11.59 12.33
CA GLY A 521 -19.30 12.16 12.15
C GLY A 521 -18.31 11.71 13.22
N PHE A 522 -17.60 12.64 13.85
CA PHE A 522 -16.52 12.38 14.81
C PHE A 522 -16.97 11.97 16.24
N ASP A 523 -18.26 11.74 16.46
CA ASP A 523 -18.75 11.33 17.78
C ASP A 523 -18.13 9.97 18.23
N THR A 524 -17.58 9.98 19.45
CA THR A 524 -16.80 8.90 20.04
C THR A 524 -17.66 7.75 20.55
N ALA A 525 -18.98 7.86 20.58
CA ALA A 525 -19.88 6.77 20.98
C ALA A 525 -19.62 5.50 20.17
N SER A 526 -19.20 5.63 18.91
CA SER A 526 -18.83 4.51 18.06
C SER A 526 -17.57 3.76 18.55
N VAL A 527 -16.65 4.41 19.25
CA VAL A 527 -15.45 3.78 19.83
C VAL A 527 -15.80 2.81 20.95
N TYR A 528 -16.77 3.18 21.78
CA TYR A 528 -17.07 2.46 23.03
C TYR A 528 -18.25 1.47 22.94
N ARG A 529 -18.87 1.31 21.76
CA ARG A 529 -19.92 0.29 21.55
C ARG A 529 -19.32 -1.11 21.55
N THR A 530 -19.83 -1.99 22.41
CA THR A 530 -19.36 -3.39 22.56
C THR A 530 -20.22 -4.42 21.83
N TYR A 531 -21.50 -4.09 21.58
CA TYR A 531 -22.48 -4.95 20.91
C TYR A 531 -22.59 -6.33 21.56
N ASP A 532 -22.78 -6.37 22.88
CA ASP A 532 -22.69 -7.59 23.70
C ASP A 532 -23.70 -8.69 23.29
N GLU A 533 -24.80 -8.31 22.63
CA GLU A 533 -25.80 -9.23 22.09
C GLU A 533 -25.25 -10.15 20.98
N PHE A 534 -24.15 -9.77 20.33
CA PHE A 534 -23.64 -10.42 19.11
C PHE A 534 -22.37 -11.24 19.30
N ALA A 535 -21.83 -11.30 20.52
CA ALA A 535 -20.77 -12.24 20.85
C ALA A 535 -20.63 -12.45 22.36
N ASN A 536 -20.44 -13.69 22.78
CA ASN A 536 -20.15 -14.02 24.17
C ASN A 536 -18.65 -13.89 24.51
N ASN A 537 -18.29 -14.09 25.78
CA ASN A 537 -16.90 -13.94 26.24
C ASN A 537 -15.95 -15.00 25.65
N SER A 538 -16.41 -16.22 25.42
CA SER A 538 -15.59 -17.31 24.87
C SER A 538 -15.21 -17.02 23.42
N GLU A 539 -16.16 -16.55 22.62
CA GLU A 539 -15.93 -16.10 21.24
C GLU A 539 -14.96 -14.91 21.19
N ARG A 540 -15.11 -13.93 22.09
CA ARG A 540 -14.20 -12.77 22.15
C ARG A 540 -12.81 -13.13 22.62
N CYS A 541 -12.69 -14.00 23.63
CA CYS A 541 -11.41 -14.54 24.09
C CYS A 541 -10.69 -15.29 22.96
N PHE A 542 -11.44 -16.07 22.15
CA PHE A 542 -10.89 -16.78 21.01
C PHE A 542 -10.33 -15.83 19.94
N ILE A 543 -11.07 -14.77 19.59
CA ILE A 543 -10.61 -13.73 18.65
C ILE A 543 -9.35 -13.05 19.17
N GLU A 544 -9.35 -12.58 20.42
CA GLU A 544 -8.19 -11.91 21.02
C GLU A 544 -6.95 -12.80 21.06
N TYR A 545 -7.11 -14.06 21.45
CA TYR A 545 -6.00 -15.00 21.50
C TYR A 545 -5.40 -15.28 20.11
N PHE A 546 -6.25 -15.55 19.11
CA PHE A 546 -5.74 -15.88 17.78
C PHE A 546 -5.20 -14.66 17.02
N LEU A 547 -5.63 -13.44 17.33
CA LEU A 547 -5.12 -12.19 16.76
C LEU A 547 -4.12 -11.46 17.69
N ARG A 548 -3.60 -12.13 18.73
CA ARG A 548 -2.73 -11.53 19.76
C ARG A 548 -1.50 -10.81 19.21
N ASP A 549 -0.97 -11.29 18.09
CA ASP A 549 0.14 -10.68 17.35
C ASP A 549 -0.25 -9.30 16.79
N ALA A 550 -1.45 -9.19 16.21
CA ALA A 550 -1.99 -7.93 15.72
C ALA A 550 -2.36 -6.98 16.87
N TYR A 551 -2.98 -7.49 17.94
CA TYR A 551 -3.25 -6.68 19.14
C TYR A 551 -1.96 -6.07 19.70
N ALA A 552 -0.94 -6.89 19.92
CA ALA A 552 0.35 -6.43 20.43
C ALA A 552 1.03 -5.42 19.51
N TYR A 553 1.07 -5.70 18.20
CA TYR A 553 1.75 -4.83 17.24
C TYR A 553 1.03 -3.48 17.06
N TYR A 554 -0.30 -3.48 17.02
CA TYR A 554 -1.09 -2.27 16.83
C TYR A 554 -1.45 -1.55 18.15
N GLY A 555 -0.99 -2.06 19.28
CA GLY A 555 -1.09 -1.42 20.59
C GLY A 555 -2.50 -1.47 21.17
N TYR A 556 -3.17 -2.61 21.03
CA TYR A 556 -4.42 -2.90 21.73
C TYR A 556 -4.21 -3.85 22.91
N ASP A 557 -4.86 -3.55 24.03
CA ASP A 557 -4.94 -4.39 25.23
C ASP A 557 -6.01 -5.48 25.07
N PHE A 558 -5.83 -6.60 25.76
CA PHE A 558 -6.82 -7.67 25.82
C PHE A 558 -7.88 -7.37 26.88
N HIS A 559 -9.16 -7.60 26.53
CA HIS A 559 -10.28 -7.45 27.47
C HIS A 559 -10.85 -8.80 27.93
N TYR A 560 -10.71 -9.84 27.12
CA TYR A 560 -11.32 -11.16 27.34
C TYR A 560 -10.27 -12.27 27.44
N TYR A 561 -9.11 -12.10 26.79
CA TYR A 561 -7.96 -12.96 26.98
C TYR A 561 -7.06 -12.44 28.10
N ASP A 562 -6.86 -13.25 29.12
CA ASP A 562 -6.13 -12.90 30.35
C ASP A 562 -4.62 -13.20 30.30
N GLY A 563 -4.10 -13.60 29.13
CA GLY A 563 -2.68 -13.96 28.97
C GLY A 563 -2.31 -15.35 29.49
N THR A 564 -3.27 -16.13 30.02
CA THR A 564 -2.98 -17.49 30.47
C THR A 564 -2.68 -18.42 29.28
N PRO A 565 -1.86 -19.47 29.45
CA PRO A 565 -1.54 -20.40 28.37
C PRO A 565 -2.80 -20.98 27.71
N MET A 566 -2.74 -21.14 26.40
CA MET A 566 -3.80 -21.74 25.61
C MET A 566 -3.30 -23.07 25.07
N ASP A 567 -3.97 -24.16 25.40
CA ASP A 567 -3.72 -25.50 24.89
C ASP A 567 -4.92 -26.00 24.07
N ASP A 568 -4.78 -27.17 23.45
CA ASP A 568 -5.81 -27.75 22.59
C ASP A 568 -7.14 -27.95 23.34
N ASP A 569 -7.08 -28.36 24.61
CA ASP A 569 -8.27 -28.62 25.44
C ASP A 569 -9.03 -27.32 25.74
N ARG A 570 -8.32 -26.24 26.09
CA ARG A 570 -8.94 -24.94 26.33
C ARG A 570 -9.50 -24.32 25.05
N VAL A 571 -8.80 -24.45 23.92
CA VAL A 571 -9.33 -24.03 22.61
C VAL A 571 -10.63 -24.78 22.30
N GLN A 572 -10.64 -26.10 22.55
CA GLN A 572 -11.81 -26.92 22.31
C GLN A 572 -12.99 -26.49 23.20
N ALA A 573 -12.72 -26.22 24.48
CA ALA A 573 -13.72 -25.73 25.42
C ALA A 573 -14.30 -24.36 25.01
N LEU A 574 -13.47 -23.45 24.48
CA LEU A 574 -13.96 -22.17 23.93
C LEU A 574 -14.88 -22.42 22.74
N ILE A 575 -14.46 -23.25 21.77
CA ILE A 575 -15.26 -23.58 20.57
C ILE A 575 -16.60 -24.21 20.96
N ASP A 576 -16.61 -25.07 21.98
CA ASP A 576 -17.83 -25.72 22.46
C ASP A 576 -18.78 -24.73 23.17
N ASP A 577 -18.29 -23.57 23.58
CA ASP A 577 -19.06 -22.49 24.21
C ASP A 577 -19.40 -21.33 23.24
N PHE A 578 -19.30 -21.52 21.92
CA PHE A 578 -19.71 -20.52 20.91
C PHE A 578 -21.25 -20.41 20.76
N THR A 579 -21.93 -20.28 21.90
CA THR A 579 -23.39 -20.30 22.02
C THR A 579 -24.08 -19.16 21.28
N THR A 580 -23.44 -17.99 21.13
CA THR A 580 -24.05 -16.83 20.48
C THR A 580 -23.96 -16.94 18.96
N LEU A 581 -22.77 -17.22 18.42
CA LEU A 581 -22.57 -17.43 16.99
C LEU A 581 -23.37 -18.63 16.50
N ASP A 582 -23.33 -19.74 17.22
CA ASP A 582 -24.08 -20.95 16.83
C ASP A 582 -25.59 -20.73 16.85
N HIS A 583 -26.09 -19.93 17.79
CA HIS A 583 -27.48 -19.48 17.78
C HIS A 583 -27.83 -18.71 16.50
N TYR A 584 -27.00 -17.73 16.10
CA TYR A 584 -27.26 -16.94 14.89
C TYR A 584 -27.14 -17.74 13.60
N ILE A 585 -26.19 -18.68 13.52
CA ILE A 585 -26.08 -19.61 12.38
C ILE A 585 -27.37 -20.41 12.28
N ARG A 586 -27.79 -21.11 13.36
CA ARG A 586 -29.02 -21.91 13.38
C ARG A 586 -30.26 -21.08 13.02
N TRP A 587 -30.45 -19.96 13.70
CA TRP A 587 -31.55 -19.02 13.45
C TRP A 587 -31.65 -18.60 11.98
N SER A 588 -30.52 -18.28 11.36
CA SER A 588 -30.51 -17.82 9.97
C SER A 588 -30.82 -18.94 8.97
N TRP A 589 -30.36 -20.17 9.24
CA TRP A 589 -30.71 -21.36 8.46
C TRP A 589 -32.18 -21.71 8.60
N GLU A 590 -32.72 -21.67 9.81
CA GLU A 590 -34.17 -21.83 10.07
C GLU A 590 -34.98 -20.78 9.28
N LYS A 591 -34.53 -19.51 9.24
CA LYS A 591 -35.16 -18.46 8.43
C LYS A 591 -35.10 -18.75 6.93
N ALA A 592 -33.96 -19.23 6.43
CA ALA A 592 -33.83 -19.62 5.03
C ALA A 592 -34.76 -20.80 4.71
N PHE A 593 -34.88 -21.77 5.62
CA PHE A 593 -35.83 -22.88 5.49
C PHE A 593 -37.29 -22.41 5.50
N ASP A 594 -37.66 -21.50 6.40
CA ASP A 594 -38.98 -20.87 6.44
C ASP A 594 -39.33 -20.21 5.09
N SER A 595 -38.37 -19.54 4.45
CA SER A 595 -38.59 -18.93 3.13
C SER A 595 -38.86 -19.97 2.03
N LEU A 596 -38.27 -21.17 2.12
CA LEU A 596 -38.55 -22.29 1.21
C LEU A 596 -39.91 -22.94 1.47
N ARG A 597 -40.39 -22.86 2.73
CA ARG A 597 -41.71 -23.34 3.16
C ARG A 597 -42.83 -22.44 2.63
N THR A 598 -42.63 -21.14 2.54
CA THR A 598 -43.58 -20.21 1.92
C THR A 598 -43.31 -20.08 0.42
N GLY A 599 -43.87 -20.96 -0.42
CA GLY A 599 -43.72 -20.86 -1.89
C GLY A 599 -44.32 -19.57 -2.48
N GLU A 600 -44.12 -19.30 -3.79
CA GLU A 600 -44.55 -18.05 -4.48
C GLU A 600 -46.04 -17.69 -4.30
N ASN A 601 -46.90 -18.66 -3.96
CA ASN A 601 -48.33 -18.48 -3.75
C ASN A 601 -48.78 -18.50 -2.27
N GLY A 602 -47.84 -18.44 -1.31
CA GLY A 602 -48.15 -18.31 0.13
C GLY A 602 -48.61 -19.59 0.85
N GLU A 603 -48.85 -20.69 0.12
CA GLU A 603 -49.23 -21.98 0.69
C GLU A 603 -48.30 -23.08 0.16
N ARG A 604 -47.25 -23.39 0.91
CA ARG A 604 -46.60 -24.70 0.82
C ARG A 604 -46.49 -25.27 2.23
N THR A 605 -47.13 -26.40 2.43
CA THR A 605 -46.99 -27.22 3.63
C THR A 605 -45.88 -28.22 3.35
N ILE A 606 -44.82 -28.23 4.15
CA ILE A 606 -43.75 -29.22 4.05
C ILE A 606 -44.14 -30.50 4.81
N SER A 607 -43.63 -31.65 4.37
CA SER A 607 -43.86 -32.93 5.06
C SER A 607 -42.95 -33.07 6.30
N GLU A 608 -43.32 -33.96 7.23
CA GLU A 608 -42.45 -34.34 8.36
C GLU A 608 -41.08 -34.87 7.88
N GLU A 609 -41.04 -35.62 6.77
CA GLU A 609 -39.79 -36.08 6.15
C GLU A 609 -38.92 -34.92 5.62
N GLU A 610 -39.54 -33.87 5.07
CA GLU A 610 -38.82 -32.66 4.66
C GLU A 610 -38.29 -31.88 5.88
N GLU A 611 -39.04 -31.81 6.99
CA GLU A 611 -38.56 -31.20 8.24
C GLU A 611 -37.37 -31.94 8.83
N GLU A 612 -37.44 -33.27 8.95
CA GLU A 612 -36.33 -34.10 9.41
C GLU A 612 -35.10 -33.95 8.49
N GLY A 613 -35.32 -33.86 7.18
CA GLY A 613 -34.26 -33.61 6.19
C GLY A 613 -33.55 -32.27 6.41
N LEU A 614 -34.31 -31.21 6.67
CA LEU A 614 -33.76 -29.87 6.94
C LEU A 614 -33.00 -29.80 8.27
N GLU A 615 -33.53 -30.44 9.33
CA GLU A 615 -32.84 -30.52 10.62
C GLU A 615 -31.52 -31.28 10.50
N LYS A 616 -31.51 -32.38 9.74
CA LYS A 616 -30.27 -33.13 9.47
C LYS A 616 -29.24 -32.30 8.71
N ILE A 617 -29.67 -31.50 7.73
CA ILE A 617 -28.78 -30.56 7.03
C ILE A 617 -28.19 -29.55 8.00
N LEU A 618 -29.00 -28.99 8.90
CA LEU A 618 -28.53 -28.04 9.91
C LEU A 618 -27.49 -28.66 10.84
N GLU A 619 -27.74 -29.87 11.36
CA GLU A 619 -26.78 -30.60 12.20
C GLU A 619 -25.48 -30.93 11.44
N ASP A 620 -25.57 -31.31 10.16
CA ASP A 620 -24.40 -31.55 9.32
C ASP A 620 -23.58 -30.25 9.10
N VAL A 621 -24.25 -29.11 8.90
CA VAL A 621 -23.61 -27.78 8.79
C VAL A 621 -22.91 -27.40 10.10
N MET A 622 -23.58 -27.57 11.25
CA MET A 622 -23.01 -27.25 12.56
C MET A 622 -21.81 -28.15 12.88
N ARG A 623 -21.90 -29.45 12.57
CA ARG A 623 -20.77 -30.40 12.73
C ARG A 623 -19.58 -30.00 11.85
N SER A 624 -19.81 -29.73 10.57
CA SER A 624 -18.76 -29.30 9.62
C SER A 624 -18.10 -27.98 10.06
N THR A 625 -18.91 -27.03 10.54
CA THR A 625 -18.43 -25.75 11.07
C THR A 625 -17.51 -25.96 12.27
N ARG A 626 -17.92 -26.79 13.23
CA ARG A 626 -17.09 -27.13 14.40
C ARG A 626 -15.77 -27.79 14.01
N GLU A 627 -15.79 -28.75 13.09
CA GLU A 627 -14.58 -29.40 12.58
C GLU A 627 -13.62 -28.40 11.90
N SER A 628 -14.17 -27.46 11.12
CA SER A 628 -13.42 -26.38 10.49
C SER A 628 -12.76 -25.45 11.52
N ARG A 629 -13.49 -25.02 12.55
CA ARG A 629 -12.95 -24.19 13.65
C ARG A 629 -11.75 -24.86 14.33
N ILE A 630 -11.88 -26.15 14.66
CA ILE A 630 -10.79 -26.92 15.30
C ILE A 630 -9.58 -27.01 14.37
N LYS A 631 -9.79 -27.28 13.08
CA LYS A 631 -8.73 -27.34 12.08
C LYS A 631 -7.99 -26.01 11.97
N ASN A 632 -8.71 -24.90 11.87
CA ASN A 632 -8.14 -23.55 11.76
C ASN A 632 -7.36 -23.19 13.03
N ALA A 633 -7.95 -23.45 14.20
CA ALA A 633 -7.30 -23.22 15.49
C ALA A 633 -5.99 -24.01 15.61
N LYS A 634 -5.98 -25.30 15.25
CA LYS A 634 -4.76 -26.13 15.26
C LYS A 634 -3.66 -25.60 14.36
N ILE A 635 -4.00 -25.02 13.21
CA ILE A 635 -3.01 -24.39 12.32
C ILE A 635 -2.41 -23.16 13.01
N LEU A 636 -3.25 -22.28 13.55
CA LEU A 636 -2.84 -21.03 14.18
C LEU A 636 -2.13 -21.23 15.54
N MET A 637 -2.36 -22.36 16.22
CA MET A 637 -1.68 -22.75 17.45
C MET A 637 -0.20 -23.11 17.23
N ARG A 638 0.21 -23.42 15.99
CA ARG A 638 1.59 -23.81 15.69
C ARG A 638 2.55 -22.62 15.68
N ASP A 639 2.26 -21.64 14.85
CA ASP A 639 3.02 -20.39 14.71
C ASP A 639 2.15 -19.36 13.98
N LEU A 640 2.35 -18.07 14.29
CA LEU A 640 1.69 -16.93 13.64
C LEU A 640 2.61 -16.28 12.59
N ARG A 641 3.54 -17.05 12.04
CA ARG A 641 4.39 -16.65 10.91
C ARG A 641 3.77 -17.20 9.63
N PHE A 642 3.36 -16.28 8.78
CA PHE A 642 2.70 -16.61 7.52
C PHE A 642 3.61 -16.28 6.34
N VAL A 643 3.50 -17.09 5.30
CA VAL A 643 4.09 -16.81 4.00
C VAL A 643 3.00 -16.67 2.94
N ASN A 644 3.26 -15.92 1.87
CA ASN A 644 2.40 -15.96 0.70
C ASN A 644 2.60 -17.27 -0.09
N LYS A 645 1.80 -17.46 -1.16
CA LYS A 645 1.91 -18.62 -2.06
C LYS A 645 3.28 -18.84 -2.70
N ASN A 646 4.11 -17.80 -2.76
CA ASN A 646 5.49 -17.86 -3.28
C ASN A 646 6.52 -18.18 -2.18
N GLY A 647 6.07 -18.46 -0.95
CA GLY A 647 6.93 -18.78 0.19
C GLY A 647 7.62 -17.57 0.83
N ARG A 648 7.21 -16.34 0.51
CA ARG A 648 7.77 -15.11 1.08
C ARG A 648 7.09 -14.75 2.39
N ALA A 649 7.87 -14.37 3.39
CA ALA A 649 7.35 -13.98 4.70
C ALA A 649 6.50 -12.71 4.61
N LEU A 650 5.29 -12.77 5.16
CA LEU A 650 4.42 -11.62 5.33
C LEU A 650 4.83 -10.82 6.57
N GLN A 651 4.66 -9.51 6.52
CA GLN A 651 4.99 -8.59 7.61
C GLN A 651 3.79 -7.74 7.99
N MET A 652 3.68 -7.37 9.25
CA MET A 652 2.64 -6.44 9.70
C MET A 652 2.77 -5.11 8.95
N MET A 653 1.67 -4.61 8.39
CA MET A 653 1.60 -3.28 7.80
C MET A 653 2.01 -2.24 8.85
N LYS A 654 2.77 -1.22 8.45
CA LYS A 654 3.22 -0.19 9.39
C LYS A 654 2.01 0.58 9.94
N LYS A 655 1.93 0.75 11.25
CA LYS A 655 0.90 1.57 11.91
C LYS A 655 1.19 3.07 11.70
N LEU A 656 0.16 3.85 11.43
CA LEU A 656 0.22 5.31 11.43
C LEU A 656 0.47 5.80 12.86
N GLU A 657 1.46 6.67 13.03
CA GLU A 657 1.77 7.29 14.31
C GLU A 657 1.36 8.77 14.26
N PRO A 658 0.28 9.17 14.96
CA PRO A 658 -0.12 10.58 15.06
C PRO A 658 0.97 11.41 15.75
N ASN A 659 1.04 12.70 15.42
CA ASN A 659 1.95 13.61 16.13
C ASN A 659 1.55 13.71 17.62
N PRO A 660 2.42 13.33 18.57
CA PRO A 660 2.08 13.38 20.00
C PRO A 660 1.68 14.77 20.49
N ALA A 661 2.19 15.83 19.85
CA ALA A 661 1.86 17.22 20.21
C ALA A 661 0.44 17.64 19.83
N LEU A 662 -0.27 16.86 19.01
CA LEU A 662 -1.63 17.13 18.56
C LEU A 662 -2.68 16.24 19.25
N LEU A 663 -2.27 15.37 20.19
CA LEU A 663 -3.20 14.49 20.91
C LEU A 663 -4.02 15.29 21.92
N GLU A 664 -5.34 15.20 21.79
CA GLU A 664 -6.32 15.79 22.71
C GLU A 664 -6.79 14.76 23.77
N GLN A 665 -6.75 13.48 23.42
CA GLN A 665 -7.10 12.35 24.27
C GLN A 665 -5.99 11.30 24.26
N PRO A 666 -5.84 10.50 25.34
CA PRO A 666 -4.96 9.34 25.32
C PRO A 666 -5.24 8.44 24.12
N LEU A 667 -4.20 7.80 23.60
CA LEU A 667 -4.38 6.77 22.58
C LEU A 667 -5.22 5.63 23.16
N TYR A 668 -6.07 5.06 22.32
CA TYR A 668 -6.85 3.89 22.71
C TYR A 668 -5.92 2.69 22.88
N HIS A 669 -6.16 1.93 23.94
CA HIS A 669 -5.51 0.67 24.25
C HIS A 669 -6.59 -0.41 24.26
#